data_AF-A0A2C6ACD4-F1
#
_entry.id   AF-A0A2C6ACD4-F1
#
_cell.length_a   1.000
_cell.length_b   1.000
_cell.length_c   1.000
_cell.angle_alpha   90.00
_cell.angle_beta   90.00
_cell.angle_gamma   90.00
#
_symmetry.space_group_name_H-M   'P 1'
#
loop_
_entity.id
_entity.type
_entity.pdbx_description
1 polymer ?
#
loop_
_entity_poly.entity_id
_entity_poly.type
_entity_poly.pdbx_seq_one_letter_code
_entity_poly.pdbx_strand_id
1 'polypeptide(L)'
;MASTLSGQLQLDRLTAQATKLLLEHTSTEDVSQPEPYDPISSGLSSILHLCLQIDSSLSTSEVLPEDTARSLLWRHLFPRRLNQGADTVPRVILNTDTRGRLYEVIFRLVGHDRRQFGQILHLLNGLVPFYCEDSDDPYLYDLPFQFDRSKAMRSPCGYVGLRNLSNTCYLNSLLTQLYMNTEFRRFIMAAPCRGPTGPQQLLFHTQKVFGFMQESYRRYVDPTSLVSSIKTYEDTIIDIHNQMDVDEFYSLLFDRWEGQLLRPEDKRTLRSFYGGQLVQQVKSKECEHISERLEPFSAIQCDIKGKGTLEESLQAYVDGEIMEGDNRYKCSTCDHHVVAVKRACLKDVPDNVMFHLKRFDFNLRTLQRSKINDHFSFPRTIDLRPYTIEHLSEAGSDVAEEDVFELVGILVHSGTAESGHYYSYIKERPSAADNDSWIEFNDDVVTPWDPSLMAGSTFGGPDSRPVYETNGIIYDKSYSAYMLFYQRASTLKAEKESMMAKQLSTPLRVEMPVLLKEHIVNENTVILRRHCLFDPGHAIFVQNCFGRARYIDTTAMESEKMARDAEGAAARVPPPNHDLQNLAMEMMLSHLDQVIARTKDTQFFGTFSNAIRAAVTQCPRCALALYDYFDARHASYRALLQRNPEQHVRAFAGEILIRAAEKMADKLPRLYERGGPTTGEAEAIDGEDGMERDRAAEADGVAEHSAMEGIMLMLNHLWQFFQIHLRSWDEYFSTVLAFAKLGHREVGLLLAEDYLIKLLRIVAADTALDLPPNYARMLNNVLRRINTRPPSYSAILSLIDYLLSQLVPVLGPEFIVEQPTERLGLRAPFAWTSEEVHAVHHHPDRHMSSFLVEKLVSIDQAWIPTNDIVARLVSTGALMDLRILNTLRKNIHGDLSTQPMDSFLRVASRYVECSQSAEHVQTLVRHVGAQARSLQNTEGAAFLSFFRSALRSEKPKEELARSRRENSVATIPMWAPYLLVYPDANTRRDAEQLIEDEVFRFSSLHEAAEGDEEETDERERFDQVVMELGRKCLVYLREMHVNRRNRIERDAAWSILRIIGRCGPCFEGGRDGGGNEDVEFAALQGEIMDPLRRLMVDEVEEDASDWDESCASSDPMDANAGIPVQTMNELNDADLI
;
A
#
# COMPACT_ATOMS: atom_id res chain seq x y z
N MET A 1 -39.69 -23.49 31.89
CA MET A 1 -40.26 -24.45 30.92
C MET A 1 -39.35 -25.65 30.59
N ALA A 2 -38.08 -25.68 31.05
CA ALA A 2 -37.16 -26.80 30.78
C ALA A 2 -37.40 -28.08 31.63
N SER A 3 -38.09 -27.99 32.78
CA SER A 3 -38.28 -29.13 33.69
C SER A 3 -39.45 -30.07 33.34
N THR A 4 -40.25 -29.75 32.31
CA THR A 4 -41.44 -30.53 31.92
C THR A 4 -41.28 -31.33 30.63
N LEU A 5 -40.14 -31.24 29.94
CA LEU A 5 -39.86 -31.96 28.69
C LEU A 5 -39.10 -33.28 28.88
N SER A 6 -38.60 -33.57 30.09
CA SER A 6 -37.68 -34.70 30.35
C SER A 6 -38.33 -36.10 30.31
N GLY A 7 -39.65 -36.19 30.17
CA GLY A 7 -40.37 -37.48 30.17
C GLY A 7 -40.75 -38.04 28.80
N GLN A 8 -40.68 -37.26 27.71
CA GLN A 8 -41.19 -37.68 26.38
C GLN A 8 -40.14 -37.64 25.26
N LEU A 9 -39.05 -36.88 25.40
CA LEU A 9 -38.00 -36.77 24.39
C LEU A 9 -36.72 -37.48 24.86
N GLN A 10 -36.30 -38.53 24.17
CA GLN A 10 -35.01 -39.20 24.42
C GLN A 10 -33.88 -38.39 23.75
N LEU A 11 -33.39 -37.35 24.44
CA LEU A 11 -32.38 -36.42 23.94
C LEU A 11 -31.09 -37.14 23.48
N ASP A 12 -30.64 -38.16 24.20
CA ASP A 12 -29.50 -39.00 23.80
C ASP A 12 -29.67 -39.59 22.39
N ARG A 13 -30.82 -40.24 22.15
CA ARG A 13 -31.10 -40.89 20.86
C ARG A 13 -31.24 -39.87 19.74
N LEU A 14 -31.90 -38.74 20.02
CA LEU A 14 -32.04 -37.66 19.04
C LEU A 14 -30.68 -37.08 18.65
N THR A 15 -29.80 -36.87 19.63
CA THR A 15 -28.44 -36.35 19.43
C THR A 15 -27.59 -37.32 18.60
N ALA A 16 -27.63 -38.63 18.92
CA ALA A 16 -26.94 -39.66 18.16
C ALA A 16 -27.42 -39.75 16.72
N GLN A 17 -28.74 -39.76 16.51
CA GLN A 17 -29.34 -39.87 15.19
C GLN A 17 -29.09 -38.62 14.34
N ALA A 18 -29.21 -37.42 14.92
CA ALA A 18 -28.92 -36.17 14.23
C ALA A 18 -27.45 -36.10 13.81
N THR A 19 -26.52 -36.50 14.70
CA THR A 19 -25.08 -36.56 14.39
C THR A 19 -24.77 -37.52 13.26
N LYS A 20 -25.34 -38.74 13.31
CA LYS A 20 -25.15 -39.75 12.27
C LYS A 20 -25.66 -39.26 10.90
N LEU A 21 -26.90 -38.76 10.86
CA LEU A 21 -27.50 -38.24 9.63
C LEU A 21 -26.71 -37.05 9.08
N LEU A 22 -26.22 -36.17 9.96
CA LEU A 22 -25.41 -35.04 9.56
C LEU A 22 -24.08 -35.50 8.95
N LEU A 23 -23.38 -36.48 9.54
CA LEU A 23 -22.11 -36.99 9.01
C LEU A 23 -22.27 -37.72 7.66
N GLU A 24 -23.37 -38.46 7.48
CA GLU A 24 -23.71 -39.15 6.24
C GLU A 24 -24.13 -38.18 5.12
N HIS A 25 -24.73 -37.05 5.47
CA HIS A 25 -25.19 -36.04 4.52
C HIS A 25 -24.04 -35.35 3.78
N THR A 26 -24.25 -35.02 2.51
CA THR A 26 -23.33 -34.24 1.69
C THR A 26 -24.00 -32.92 1.38
N SER A 27 -23.36 -31.80 1.76
CA SER A 27 -23.94 -30.47 1.55
C SER A 27 -24.25 -30.20 0.07
N THR A 28 -25.41 -29.57 -0.17
CA THR A 28 -25.85 -29.13 -1.50
C THR A 28 -25.37 -27.73 -1.86
N GLU A 29 -24.60 -27.08 -0.97
CA GLU A 29 -24.10 -25.72 -1.18
C GLU A 29 -22.99 -25.69 -2.24
N ASP A 30 -23.02 -24.67 -3.09
CA ASP A 30 -22.02 -24.40 -4.13
C ASP A 30 -21.56 -22.94 -4.06
N VAL A 31 -20.29 -22.71 -4.37
CA VAL A 31 -19.69 -21.38 -4.44
C VAL A 31 -20.27 -20.51 -5.55
N SER A 32 -20.94 -21.10 -6.54
CA SER A 32 -21.67 -20.39 -7.59
C SER A 32 -23.08 -19.95 -7.17
N GLN A 33 -23.59 -20.38 -6.01
CA GLN A 33 -24.90 -19.94 -5.54
C GLN A 33 -24.75 -18.53 -4.92
N PRO A 34 -25.65 -17.57 -5.24
CA PRO A 34 -25.59 -16.23 -4.66
C PRO A 34 -25.78 -16.26 -3.14
N GLU A 35 -26.66 -17.13 -2.65
CA GLU A 35 -26.88 -17.38 -1.23
C GLU A 35 -26.92 -18.90 -1.00
N PRO A 36 -25.76 -19.53 -0.74
CA PRO A 36 -25.71 -20.97 -0.50
C PRO A 36 -26.50 -21.30 0.77
N TYR A 37 -27.43 -22.25 0.65
CA TYR A 37 -28.23 -22.71 1.78
C TYR A 37 -28.65 -24.17 1.60
N ASP A 38 -28.27 -25.00 2.56
CA ASP A 38 -28.73 -26.38 2.68
C ASP A 38 -29.68 -26.55 3.89
N PRO A 39 -30.99 -26.78 3.64
CA PRO A 39 -31.97 -26.90 4.70
C PRO A 39 -31.76 -28.14 5.59
N ILE A 40 -31.18 -29.22 5.05
CA ILE A 40 -30.94 -30.46 5.80
C ILE A 40 -29.79 -30.23 6.78
N SER A 41 -28.68 -29.67 6.30
CA SER A 41 -27.53 -29.31 7.13
C SER A 41 -27.90 -28.29 8.21
N SER A 42 -28.66 -27.25 7.84
CA SER A 42 -29.16 -26.21 8.77
C SER A 42 -30.09 -26.80 9.83
N GLY A 43 -31.03 -27.68 9.44
CA GLY A 43 -31.96 -28.32 10.37
C GLY A 43 -31.26 -29.26 11.36
N LEU A 44 -30.42 -30.17 10.86
CA LEU A 44 -29.69 -31.15 11.69
C LEU A 44 -28.69 -30.48 12.64
N SER A 45 -27.96 -29.47 12.16
CA SER A 45 -27.05 -28.69 13.02
C SER A 45 -27.82 -27.93 14.12
N SER A 46 -29.01 -27.40 13.82
CA SER A 46 -29.85 -26.71 14.80
C SER A 46 -30.39 -27.67 15.87
N ILE A 47 -30.82 -28.88 15.48
CA ILE A 47 -31.25 -29.92 16.43
C ILE A 47 -30.09 -30.29 17.37
N LEU A 48 -28.91 -30.57 16.80
CA LEU A 48 -27.73 -30.95 17.58
C LEU A 48 -27.31 -29.83 18.54
N HIS A 49 -27.31 -28.59 18.06
CA HIS A 49 -27.01 -27.41 18.85
C HIS A 49 -27.98 -27.21 20.01
N LEU A 50 -29.30 -27.35 19.78
CA LEU A 50 -30.33 -27.25 20.82
C LEU A 50 -30.22 -28.37 21.85
N CYS A 51 -29.93 -29.61 21.43
CA CYS A 51 -29.75 -30.73 22.35
C CYS A 51 -28.60 -30.46 23.33
N LEU A 52 -27.44 -30.02 22.83
CA LEU A 52 -26.28 -29.65 23.65
C LEU A 52 -26.49 -28.35 24.48
N GLN A 53 -27.50 -27.55 24.15
CA GLN A 53 -27.93 -26.41 24.97
C GLN A 53 -28.83 -26.81 26.11
N ILE A 54 -29.73 -27.76 25.88
CA ILE A 54 -30.67 -28.26 26.88
C ILE A 54 -29.96 -29.15 27.90
N ASP A 55 -29.04 -30.00 27.46
CA ASP A 55 -28.29 -30.91 28.32
C ASP A 55 -26.81 -30.95 27.91
N SER A 56 -25.95 -30.35 28.74
CA SER A 56 -24.51 -30.33 28.51
C SER A 56 -23.83 -31.67 28.80
N SER A 57 -24.46 -32.57 29.57
CA SER A 57 -23.89 -33.90 29.90
C SER A 57 -23.81 -34.82 28.69
N LEU A 58 -24.60 -34.54 27.65
CA LEU A 58 -24.56 -35.22 26.34
C LEU A 58 -23.17 -35.13 25.67
N SER A 59 -22.39 -34.09 25.96
CA SER A 59 -21.02 -33.94 25.42
C SER A 59 -20.04 -34.99 25.95
N THR A 60 -20.32 -35.56 27.12
CA THR A 60 -19.50 -36.57 27.80
C THR A 60 -20.14 -37.97 27.78
N SER A 61 -21.28 -38.12 27.11
CA SER A 61 -22.03 -39.38 27.04
C SER A 61 -21.39 -40.34 26.02
N GLU A 62 -21.35 -41.65 26.32
CA GLU A 62 -20.87 -42.71 25.41
C GLU A 62 -21.67 -42.82 24.10
N VAL A 63 -22.78 -42.08 24.02
CA VAL A 63 -23.71 -42.05 22.89
C VAL A 63 -23.07 -41.46 21.62
N LEU A 64 -22.08 -40.57 21.76
CA LEU A 64 -21.36 -39.96 20.64
C LEU A 64 -19.92 -40.50 20.53
N PRO A 65 -19.46 -40.91 19.35
CA PRO A 65 -18.06 -41.29 19.13
C PRO A 65 -17.08 -40.17 19.52
N GLU A 66 -15.94 -40.51 20.11
CA GLU A 66 -14.89 -39.54 20.50
C GLU A 66 -14.36 -38.71 19.32
N ASP A 67 -14.48 -39.20 18.08
CA ASP A 67 -14.01 -38.51 16.88
C ASP A 67 -15.05 -37.57 16.26
N THR A 68 -16.24 -37.46 16.84
CA THR A 68 -17.39 -36.70 16.28
C THR A 68 -17.01 -35.27 15.92
N ALA A 69 -16.36 -34.54 16.83
CA ALA A 69 -15.98 -33.14 16.62
C ALA A 69 -15.02 -32.96 15.42
N ARG A 70 -14.00 -33.83 15.33
CA ARG A 70 -13.05 -33.86 14.20
C ARG A 70 -13.76 -34.23 12.89
N SER A 71 -14.65 -35.20 12.94
CA SER A 71 -15.41 -35.67 11.79
C SER A 71 -16.35 -34.58 11.26
N LEU A 72 -17.05 -33.84 12.13
CA LEU A 72 -17.87 -32.68 11.76
C LEU A 72 -17.03 -31.56 11.13
N LEU A 73 -15.87 -31.23 11.72
CA LEU A 73 -14.98 -30.18 11.21
C LEU A 73 -14.55 -30.46 9.76
N TRP A 74 -14.05 -31.65 9.48
CA TRP A 74 -13.55 -31.98 8.14
C TRP A 74 -14.63 -32.41 7.14
N ARG A 75 -15.81 -32.79 7.62
CA ARG A 75 -16.93 -33.14 6.73
C ARG A 75 -17.63 -31.89 6.24
N HIS A 76 -17.83 -30.91 7.12
CA HIS A 76 -18.76 -29.80 6.87
C HIS A 76 -18.14 -28.41 6.90
N LEU A 77 -17.03 -28.20 7.62
CA LEU A 77 -16.46 -26.84 7.78
C LEU A 77 -15.25 -26.57 6.88
N PHE A 78 -14.42 -27.58 6.61
CA PHE A 78 -13.23 -27.45 5.76
C PHE A 78 -13.04 -28.67 4.86
N PRO A 79 -12.70 -28.49 3.56
CA PRO A 79 -12.49 -29.61 2.67
C PRO A 79 -11.17 -30.34 3.01
N ARG A 80 -11.16 -31.67 3.00
CA ARG A 80 -9.96 -32.50 3.25
C ARG A 80 -8.95 -32.42 2.11
N ARG A 81 -7.67 -32.76 2.39
CA ARG A 81 -6.65 -32.80 1.34
C ARG A 81 -7.01 -33.96 0.42
N LEU A 82 -7.00 -33.71 -0.88
CA LEU A 82 -7.31 -34.73 -1.87
C LEU A 82 -6.10 -35.63 -2.08
N ASN A 83 -6.37 -36.93 -2.27
CA ASN A 83 -5.37 -37.88 -2.75
C ASN A 83 -5.18 -37.69 -4.27
N GLN A 84 -4.05 -38.15 -4.82
CA GLN A 84 -3.81 -38.13 -6.27
C GLN A 84 -4.96 -38.86 -7.00
N GLY A 85 -5.54 -38.22 -8.03
CA GLY A 85 -6.66 -38.76 -8.81
C GLY A 85 -8.07 -38.36 -8.34
N ALA A 86 -8.21 -37.39 -7.43
CA ALA A 86 -9.53 -36.85 -7.08
C ALA A 86 -10.10 -35.96 -8.19
N ASP A 87 -11.33 -36.27 -8.61
CA ASP A 87 -12.00 -35.59 -9.73
C ASP A 87 -12.81 -34.35 -9.35
N THR A 88 -13.12 -34.16 -8.06
CA THR A 88 -14.01 -33.11 -7.56
C THR A 88 -13.55 -32.53 -6.23
N VAL A 89 -13.89 -31.27 -6.00
CA VAL A 89 -13.64 -30.57 -4.72
C VAL A 89 -14.67 -31.07 -3.69
N PRO A 90 -14.26 -31.42 -2.45
CA PRO A 90 -15.19 -31.84 -1.42
C PRO A 90 -16.21 -30.75 -1.08
N ARG A 91 -17.49 -31.12 -1.01
CA ARG A 91 -18.59 -30.24 -0.60
C ARG A 91 -18.50 -29.92 0.89
N VAL A 92 -18.68 -28.65 1.24
CA VAL A 92 -18.71 -28.12 2.61
C VAL A 92 -19.83 -27.10 2.73
N ILE A 93 -20.22 -26.79 3.97
CA ILE A 93 -21.21 -25.75 4.27
C ILE A 93 -20.53 -24.38 4.18
N LEU A 94 -21.10 -23.50 3.37
CA LEU A 94 -20.65 -22.14 3.10
C LEU A 94 -21.46 -21.10 3.90
N ASN A 95 -22.74 -21.39 4.17
CA ASN A 95 -23.66 -20.55 4.91
C ASN A 95 -23.13 -20.18 6.30
N THR A 96 -22.90 -18.89 6.55
CA THR A 96 -22.27 -18.37 7.78
C THR A 96 -23.03 -18.77 9.04
N ASP A 97 -24.36 -18.73 9.05
CA ASP A 97 -25.16 -19.06 10.25
C ASP A 97 -25.06 -20.55 10.61
N THR A 98 -25.16 -21.42 9.60
CA THR A 98 -25.05 -22.86 9.80
C THR A 98 -23.64 -23.24 10.26
N ARG A 99 -22.60 -22.61 9.69
CA ARG A 99 -21.21 -22.76 10.16
C ARG A 99 -21.05 -22.32 11.61
N GLY A 100 -21.61 -21.16 11.98
CA GLY A 100 -21.59 -20.64 13.35
C GLY A 100 -22.16 -21.63 14.37
N ARG A 101 -23.34 -22.23 14.07
CA ARG A 101 -23.94 -23.27 14.93
C ARG A 101 -23.05 -24.50 15.05
N LEU A 102 -22.44 -24.95 13.97
CA LEU A 102 -21.53 -26.10 13.98
C LEU A 102 -20.25 -25.82 14.78
N TYR A 103 -19.68 -24.63 14.67
CA TYR A 103 -18.55 -24.22 15.50
C TYR A 103 -18.91 -24.28 16.99
N GLU A 104 -20.10 -23.80 17.37
CA GLU A 104 -20.55 -23.86 18.76
C GLU A 104 -20.80 -25.30 19.23
N VAL A 105 -21.39 -26.15 18.39
CA VAL A 105 -21.52 -27.60 18.64
C VAL A 105 -20.16 -28.23 18.90
N ILE A 106 -19.19 -28.02 18.00
CA ILE A 106 -17.83 -28.56 18.14
C ILE A 106 -17.18 -28.05 19.44
N PHE A 107 -17.30 -26.76 19.73
CA PHE A 107 -16.77 -26.15 20.96
C PHE A 107 -17.33 -26.81 22.23
N ARG A 108 -18.64 -27.07 22.26
CA ARG A 108 -19.32 -27.72 23.40
C ARG A 108 -18.94 -29.19 23.53
N LEU A 109 -18.82 -29.92 22.42
CA LEU A 109 -18.43 -31.33 22.42
C LEU A 109 -17.05 -31.55 23.03
N VAL A 110 -16.07 -30.71 22.66
CA VAL A 110 -14.68 -30.88 23.12
C VAL A 110 -14.36 -30.10 24.40
N GLY A 111 -15.26 -29.24 24.87
CA GLY A 111 -14.98 -28.26 25.92
C GLY A 111 -14.63 -28.86 27.30
N HIS A 112 -14.95 -30.14 27.53
CA HIS A 112 -14.74 -30.84 28.79
C HIS A 112 -13.60 -31.89 28.76
N ASP A 113 -13.14 -32.30 27.58
CA ASP A 113 -12.10 -33.31 27.40
C ASP A 113 -10.79 -32.66 26.90
N ARG A 114 -9.75 -32.67 27.77
CA ARG A 114 -8.42 -32.11 27.46
C ARG A 114 -7.81 -32.71 26.20
N ARG A 115 -7.95 -34.03 25.98
CA ARG A 115 -7.33 -34.72 24.84
C ARG A 115 -8.02 -34.35 23.54
N GLN A 116 -9.35 -34.40 23.51
CA GLN A 116 -10.11 -34.00 22.32
C GLN A 116 -9.94 -32.51 22.01
N PHE A 117 -9.92 -31.65 23.04
CA PHE A 117 -9.68 -30.22 22.87
C PHE A 117 -8.29 -29.94 22.27
N GLY A 118 -7.24 -30.61 22.77
CA GLY A 118 -5.90 -30.51 22.19
C GLY A 118 -5.84 -30.94 20.72
N GLN A 119 -6.60 -31.99 20.34
CA GLN A 119 -6.70 -32.39 18.93
C GLN A 119 -7.35 -31.31 18.05
N ILE A 120 -8.42 -30.65 18.53
CA ILE A 120 -9.04 -29.53 17.80
C ILE A 120 -8.06 -28.37 17.65
N LEU A 121 -7.29 -28.01 18.68
CA LEU A 121 -6.27 -26.96 18.58
C LEU A 121 -5.20 -27.30 17.53
N HIS A 122 -4.72 -28.55 17.49
CA HIS A 122 -3.78 -28.99 16.45
C HIS A 122 -4.40 -28.92 15.05
N LEU A 123 -5.66 -29.31 14.90
CA LEU A 123 -6.36 -29.20 13.62
C LEU A 123 -6.49 -27.74 13.18
N LEU A 124 -6.87 -26.84 14.09
CA LEU A 124 -6.96 -25.40 13.82
C LEU A 124 -5.60 -24.83 13.41
N ASN A 125 -4.53 -25.16 14.13
CA ASN A 125 -3.18 -24.72 13.78
C ASN A 125 -2.75 -25.26 12.39
N GLY A 126 -3.09 -26.52 12.10
CA GLY A 126 -2.83 -27.16 10.80
C GLY A 126 -3.64 -26.61 9.62
N LEU A 127 -4.68 -25.78 9.87
CA LEU A 127 -5.39 -25.07 8.81
C LEU A 127 -4.61 -23.86 8.31
N VAL A 128 -3.68 -23.30 9.09
CA VAL A 128 -2.85 -22.13 8.76
C VAL A 128 -1.36 -22.49 8.84
N PRO A 129 -0.90 -23.48 8.02
CA PRO A 129 0.48 -23.96 8.11
C PRO A 129 1.48 -22.87 7.72
N PHE A 130 2.68 -22.96 8.30
CA PHE A 130 3.83 -22.10 8.02
C PHE A 130 5.05 -22.99 7.76
N TYR A 131 5.73 -22.80 6.63
CA TYR A 131 6.86 -23.61 6.20
C TYR A 131 8.15 -22.81 6.28
N CYS A 132 8.99 -23.09 7.30
CA CYS A 132 10.22 -22.33 7.54
C CYS A 132 11.31 -22.52 6.46
N GLU A 133 11.24 -23.58 5.64
CA GLU A 133 12.29 -23.95 4.68
C GLU A 133 12.22 -23.17 3.35
N ASP A 134 11.10 -22.52 3.04
CA ASP A 134 10.88 -21.78 1.78
C ASP A 134 11.12 -20.28 1.98
N SER A 135 12.30 -19.76 1.58
CA SER A 135 12.77 -18.42 1.96
C SER A 135 11.96 -17.24 1.43
N ASP A 136 11.18 -17.43 0.36
CA ASP A 136 10.53 -16.32 -0.35
C ASP A 136 9.02 -16.23 -0.08
N ASP A 137 8.34 -17.35 0.23
CA ASP A 137 6.92 -17.39 0.60
C ASP A 137 6.58 -18.60 1.50
N PRO A 138 6.61 -18.45 2.83
CA PRO A 138 6.43 -19.57 3.77
C PRO A 138 4.96 -19.98 3.97
N TYR A 139 4.01 -19.39 3.23
CA TYR A 139 2.58 -19.57 3.42
C TYR A 139 1.97 -20.52 2.39
N LEU A 140 1.01 -21.36 2.81
CA LEU A 140 0.24 -22.20 1.88
C LEU A 140 -0.74 -21.38 1.02
N TYR A 141 -1.29 -20.32 1.59
CA TYR A 141 -2.33 -19.52 0.96
C TYR A 141 -1.73 -18.26 0.34
N ASP A 142 -2.32 -17.82 -0.75
CA ASP A 142 -2.15 -16.44 -1.21
C ASP A 142 -2.89 -15.51 -0.22
N LEU A 143 -2.16 -14.58 0.39
CA LEU A 143 -2.59 -13.79 1.54
C LEU A 143 -2.49 -12.27 1.28
N PRO A 144 -3.32 -11.71 0.37
CA PRO A 144 -3.35 -10.26 0.15
C PRO A 144 -3.85 -9.52 1.41
N PHE A 145 -3.36 -8.30 1.62
CA PHE A 145 -3.92 -7.42 2.65
C PHE A 145 -5.28 -6.87 2.21
N GLN A 146 -6.14 -6.54 3.17
CA GLN A 146 -7.50 -6.06 2.94
C GLN A 146 -8.36 -7.07 2.15
N PHE A 147 -8.18 -8.36 2.43
CA PHE A 147 -8.92 -9.45 1.81
C PHE A 147 -10.42 -9.33 2.11
N ASP A 148 -11.22 -9.30 1.05
CA ASP A 148 -12.69 -9.30 1.11
C ASP A 148 -13.22 -10.66 0.68
N ARG A 149 -13.74 -11.42 1.66
CA ARG A 149 -14.31 -12.76 1.44
C ARG A 149 -15.42 -12.76 0.38
N SER A 150 -16.24 -11.70 0.32
CA SER A 150 -17.40 -11.61 -0.58
C SER A 150 -17.00 -11.44 -2.04
N LYS A 151 -15.80 -10.90 -2.30
CA LYS A 151 -15.29 -10.61 -3.65
C LYS A 151 -14.19 -11.58 -4.10
N ALA A 152 -13.84 -12.57 -3.29
CA ALA A 152 -12.73 -13.48 -3.58
C ALA A 152 -13.10 -14.63 -4.54
N MET A 153 -14.38 -14.99 -4.57
CA MET A 153 -14.89 -16.13 -5.33
C MET A 153 -15.39 -15.72 -6.70
N ARG A 154 -15.49 -16.71 -7.61
CA ARG A 154 -16.12 -16.53 -8.93
C ARG A 154 -17.55 -15.99 -8.81
N SER A 155 -18.02 -15.35 -9.88
CA SER A 155 -19.35 -14.73 -9.90
C SER A 155 -20.47 -15.78 -9.75
N PRO A 156 -21.60 -15.45 -9.11
CA PRO A 156 -22.76 -16.35 -9.00
C PRO A 156 -23.37 -16.78 -10.34
N CYS A 157 -23.12 -16.03 -11.42
CA CYS A 157 -23.49 -16.47 -12.77
C CYS A 157 -22.67 -17.68 -13.26
N GLY A 158 -21.66 -18.12 -12.48
CA GLY A 158 -20.88 -19.32 -12.79
C GLY A 158 -19.73 -19.06 -13.76
N TYR A 159 -19.23 -17.83 -13.89
CA TYR A 159 -18.10 -17.48 -14.76
C TYR A 159 -16.99 -16.74 -14.01
N VAL A 160 -15.79 -16.75 -14.57
CA VAL A 160 -14.56 -16.19 -14.00
C VAL A 160 -14.05 -15.08 -14.92
N GLY A 161 -13.61 -13.97 -14.35
CA GLY A 161 -13.03 -12.85 -15.09
C GLY A 161 -11.55 -13.06 -15.46
N LEU A 162 -10.96 -12.07 -16.10
CA LEU A 162 -9.53 -12.01 -16.43
C LEU A 162 -8.89 -10.78 -15.80
N ARG A 163 -7.75 -10.94 -15.14
CA ARG A 163 -7.02 -9.81 -14.55
C ARG A 163 -6.55 -8.87 -15.67
N ASN A 164 -6.79 -7.58 -15.52
CA ASN A 164 -6.17 -6.58 -16.37
C ASN A 164 -4.70 -6.35 -15.94
N LEU A 165 -3.75 -6.55 -16.85
CA LEU A 165 -2.31 -6.41 -16.57
C LEU A 165 -1.78 -4.99 -16.79
N SER A 166 -2.60 -4.10 -17.37
CA SER A 166 -2.43 -2.65 -17.48
C SER A 166 -3.43 -2.18 -18.54
N ASN A 167 -3.08 -2.34 -19.82
CA ASN A 167 -3.91 -1.97 -20.97
C ASN A 167 -4.34 -3.19 -21.78
N THR A 168 -4.53 -4.36 -21.13
CA THR A 168 -4.83 -5.64 -21.79
C THR A 168 -6.33 -5.94 -21.90
N CYS A 169 -7.20 -4.95 -21.72
CA CYS A 169 -8.66 -5.12 -21.75
C CYS A 169 -9.19 -5.57 -23.14
N TYR A 170 -8.53 -5.15 -24.23
CA TYR A 170 -8.83 -5.62 -25.60
C TYR A 170 -8.68 -7.15 -25.72
N LEU A 171 -7.60 -7.68 -25.13
CA LEU A 171 -7.30 -9.10 -25.09
C LEU A 171 -8.30 -9.85 -24.21
N ASN A 172 -8.60 -9.32 -23.02
CA ASN A 172 -9.54 -9.93 -22.09
C ASN A 172 -10.94 -10.05 -22.71
N SER A 173 -11.41 -8.98 -23.35
CA SER A 173 -12.71 -8.92 -24.03
C SER A 173 -12.79 -9.90 -25.18
N LEU A 174 -11.75 -9.99 -26.02
CA LEU A 174 -11.73 -10.94 -27.13
C LEU A 174 -11.66 -12.40 -26.64
N LEU A 175 -10.80 -12.70 -25.66
CA LEU A 175 -10.66 -14.07 -25.14
C LEU A 175 -11.95 -14.58 -24.49
N THR A 176 -12.69 -13.72 -23.80
CA THR A 176 -13.98 -14.11 -23.21
C THR A 176 -15.04 -14.40 -24.28
N GLN A 177 -15.09 -13.61 -25.37
CA GLN A 177 -15.94 -13.90 -26.54
C GLN A 177 -15.63 -15.26 -27.17
N LEU A 178 -14.34 -15.56 -27.37
CA LEU A 178 -13.89 -16.84 -27.93
C LEU A 178 -14.14 -18.01 -26.97
N TYR A 179 -13.91 -17.82 -25.66
CA TYR A 179 -14.15 -18.82 -24.62
C TYR A 179 -15.63 -19.24 -24.54
N MET A 180 -16.55 -18.29 -24.71
CA MET A 180 -17.99 -18.53 -24.69
C MET A 180 -18.53 -19.20 -25.97
N ASN A 181 -17.70 -19.37 -27.01
CA ASN A 181 -18.00 -20.28 -28.11
C ASN A 181 -17.61 -21.70 -27.70
N THR A 182 -18.61 -22.54 -27.41
CA THR A 182 -18.38 -23.85 -26.81
C THR A 182 -17.68 -24.85 -27.72
N GLU A 183 -17.93 -24.77 -29.03
CA GLU A 183 -17.26 -25.59 -30.05
C GLU A 183 -15.80 -25.16 -30.21
N PHE A 184 -15.53 -23.85 -30.28
CA PHE A 184 -14.17 -23.32 -30.33
C PHE A 184 -13.36 -23.70 -29.08
N ARG A 185 -13.97 -23.53 -27.89
CA ARG A 185 -13.36 -23.94 -26.62
C ARG A 185 -13.06 -25.44 -26.61
N ARG A 186 -13.96 -26.29 -27.10
CA ARG A 186 -13.72 -27.74 -27.20
C ARG A 186 -12.56 -28.07 -28.10
N PHE A 187 -12.48 -27.43 -29.26
CA PHE A 187 -11.38 -27.60 -30.19
C PHE A 187 -10.03 -27.25 -29.54
N ILE A 188 -9.92 -26.06 -28.93
CA ILE A 188 -8.69 -25.62 -28.28
C ILE A 188 -8.28 -26.55 -27.13
N MET A 189 -9.23 -26.97 -26.29
CA MET A 189 -8.95 -27.85 -25.15
C MET A 189 -8.55 -29.27 -25.57
N ALA A 190 -9.04 -29.76 -26.72
CA ALA A 190 -8.72 -31.08 -27.27
C ALA A 190 -7.44 -31.10 -28.12
N ALA A 191 -6.94 -29.94 -28.56
CA ALA A 191 -5.78 -29.86 -29.43
C ALA A 191 -4.52 -30.45 -28.77
N PRO A 192 -3.75 -31.32 -29.47
CA PRO A 192 -2.57 -31.94 -28.90
C PRO A 192 -1.45 -30.91 -28.68
N CYS A 193 -0.99 -30.79 -27.43
CA CYS A 193 0.06 -29.86 -27.03
C CYS A 193 1.20 -30.58 -26.29
N ARG A 194 2.45 -30.26 -26.64
CA ARG A 194 3.66 -30.92 -26.08
C ARG A 194 4.14 -30.36 -24.73
N GLY A 195 3.42 -29.40 -24.12
CA GLY A 195 3.72 -28.85 -22.79
C GLY A 195 4.22 -27.40 -22.79
N PRO A 196 4.69 -26.89 -21.64
CA PRO A 196 5.04 -25.47 -21.44
C PRO A 196 6.38 -25.05 -22.06
N THR A 197 7.26 -26.00 -22.39
CA THR A 197 8.59 -25.74 -22.94
C THR A 197 8.62 -26.14 -24.42
N GLY A 198 8.69 -25.17 -25.32
CA GLY A 198 8.77 -25.42 -26.77
C GLY A 198 8.00 -24.42 -27.62
N PRO A 199 7.79 -24.72 -28.92
CA PRO A 199 7.15 -23.81 -29.87
C PRO A 199 5.64 -23.65 -29.69
N GLN A 200 4.98 -24.51 -28.89
CA GLN A 200 3.52 -24.51 -28.66
C GLN A 200 3.10 -23.79 -27.36
N GLN A 201 3.93 -22.85 -26.87
CA GLN A 201 3.68 -22.15 -25.61
C GLN A 201 2.36 -21.38 -25.57
N LEU A 202 1.96 -20.75 -26.68
CA LEU A 202 0.72 -19.98 -26.74
C LEU A 202 -0.49 -20.90 -26.58
N LEU A 203 -0.53 -22.00 -27.33
CA LEU A 203 -1.59 -23.00 -27.24
C LEU A 203 -1.68 -23.60 -25.82
N PHE A 204 -0.55 -23.96 -25.21
CA PHE A 204 -0.51 -24.48 -23.85
C PHE A 204 -1.10 -23.49 -22.83
N HIS A 205 -0.68 -22.22 -22.89
CA HIS A 205 -1.20 -21.21 -21.96
C HIS A 205 -2.65 -20.83 -22.26
N THR A 206 -3.11 -20.93 -23.51
CA THR A 206 -4.54 -20.75 -23.86
C THR A 206 -5.37 -21.86 -23.25
N GLN A 207 -4.95 -23.14 -23.38
CA GLN A 207 -5.60 -24.27 -22.72
C GLN A 207 -5.63 -24.11 -21.20
N LYS A 208 -4.53 -23.63 -20.61
CA LYS A 208 -4.46 -23.31 -19.18
C LYS A 208 -5.52 -22.25 -18.82
N VAL A 209 -5.50 -21.07 -19.46
CA VAL A 209 -6.45 -19.99 -19.18
C VAL A 209 -7.91 -20.45 -19.35
N PHE A 210 -8.25 -21.14 -20.42
CA PHE A 210 -9.61 -21.66 -20.64
C PHE A 210 -10.02 -22.72 -19.61
N GLY A 211 -9.11 -23.62 -19.23
CA GLY A 211 -9.36 -24.59 -18.16
C GLY A 211 -9.62 -23.91 -16.81
N PHE A 212 -8.82 -22.90 -16.46
CA PHE A 212 -9.02 -22.11 -15.25
C PHE A 212 -10.32 -21.29 -15.29
N MET A 213 -10.66 -20.67 -16.43
CA MET A 213 -11.93 -19.95 -16.57
C MET A 213 -13.16 -20.87 -16.39
N GLN A 214 -13.05 -22.14 -16.79
CA GLN A 214 -14.12 -23.13 -16.61
C GLN A 214 -14.23 -23.58 -15.15
N GLU A 215 -13.13 -24.07 -14.57
CA GLU A 215 -13.18 -24.84 -13.32
C GLU A 215 -12.79 -24.04 -12.07
N SER A 216 -12.05 -22.93 -12.19
CA SER A 216 -11.52 -22.21 -11.02
C SER A 216 -12.60 -21.59 -10.14
N TYR A 217 -12.35 -21.55 -8.84
CA TYR A 217 -13.17 -20.85 -7.86
C TYR A 217 -12.74 -19.40 -7.63
N ARG A 218 -11.61 -18.96 -8.20
CA ARG A 218 -11.15 -17.58 -8.11
C ARG A 218 -12.13 -16.65 -8.83
N ARG A 219 -12.19 -15.39 -8.36
CA ARG A 219 -12.90 -14.32 -9.07
C ARG A 219 -12.39 -14.11 -10.50
N TYR A 220 -11.06 -14.18 -10.70
CA TYR A 220 -10.42 -13.98 -11.98
C TYR A 220 -9.24 -14.93 -12.21
N VAL A 221 -8.86 -15.12 -13.47
CA VAL A 221 -7.62 -15.79 -13.89
C VAL A 221 -6.59 -14.74 -14.28
N ASP A 222 -5.33 -14.95 -13.90
CA ASP A 222 -4.22 -14.09 -14.30
C ASP A 222 -3.66 -14.57 -15.67
N PRO A 223 -3.78 -13.75 -16.75
CA PRO A 223 -3.33 -14.15 -18.07
C PRO A 223 -1.84 -13.88 -18.33
N THR A 224 -1.02 -13.47 -17.34
CA THR A 224 0.38 -13.05 -17.56
C THR A 224 1.18 -14.04 -18.40
N SER A 225 1.15 -15.34 -18.06
CA SER A 225 1.90 -16.36 -18.80
C SER A 225 1.42 -16.55 -20.25
N LEU A 226 0.12 -16.31 -20.52
CA LEU A 226 -0.42 -16.31 -21.87
C LEU A 226 0.10 -15.10 -22.64
N VAL A 227 -0.01 -13.90 -22.07
CA VAL A 227 0.41 -12.65 -22.72
C VAL A 227 1.90 -12.67 -23.06
N SER A 228 2.75 -13.14 -22.14
CA SER A 228 4.20 -13.29 -22.39
C SER A 228 4.54 -14.28 -23.51
N SER A 229 3.60 -15.14 -23.93
CA SER A 229 3.79 -16.10 -25.02
C SER A 229 3.33 -15.60 -26.39
N ILE A 230 2.59 -14.48 -26.44
CA ILE A 230 2.12 -13.88 -27.68
C ILE A 230 3.24 -13.00 -28.27
N LYS A 231 3.53 -13.21 -29.55
CA LYS A 231 4.52 -12.43 -30.30
C LYS A 231 3.87 -11.67 -31.43
N THR A 232 4.23 -10.39 -31.59
CA THR A 232 3.89 -9.54 -32.75
C THR A 232 4.47 -10.14 -34.04
N TYR A 233 4.06 -9.67 -35.22
CA TYR A 233 4.61 -10.15 -36.51
C TYR A 233 6.13 -9.99 -36.65
N GLU A 234 6.75 -9.10 -35.87
CA GLU A 234 8.20 -8.86 -35.80
C GLU A 234 8.92 -9.77 -34.80
N ASP A 235 8.21 -10.77 -34.26
CA ASP A 235 8.67 -11.70 -33.22
C ASP A 235 9.07 -11.04 -31.89
N THR A 236 8.60 -9.82 -31.63
CA THR A 236 8.71 -9.11 -30.34
C THR A 236 7.54 -9.47 -29.42
N ILE A 237 7.74 -9.39 -28.10
CA ILE A 237 6.68 -9.63 -27.10
C ILE A 237 5.72 -8.43 -27.11
N ILE A 238 4.43 -8.68 -26.91
CA ILE A 238 3.44 -7.60 -26.76
C ILE A 238 3.76 -6.76 -25.52
N ASP A 239 3.80 -5.45 -25.69
CA ASP A 239 3.88 -4.50 -24.58
C ASP A 239 2.50 -4.30 -23.95
N ILE A 240 2.37 -4.70 -22.68
CA ILE A 240 1.12 -4.63 -21.91
C ILE A 240 0.70 -3.20 -21.57
N HIS A 241 1.59 -2.23 -21.71
CA HIS A 241 1.31 -0.81 -21.48
C HIS A 241 0.76 -0.12 -22.72
N ASN A 242 0.86 -0.73 -23.91
CA ASN A 242 0.31 -0.19 -25.14
C ASN A 242 -1.04 -0.83 -25.48
N GLN A 243 -2.00 -0.01 -25.88
CA GLN A 243 -3.28 -0.49 -26.40
C GLN A 243 -3.11 -0.99 -27.84
N MET A 244 -3.82 -2.06 -28.18
CA MET A 244 -3.90 -2.57 -29.55
C MET A 244 -5.35 -2.56 -30.01
N ASP A 245 -5.55 -2.41 -31.32
CA ASP A 245 -6.86 -2.60 -31.92
C ASP A 245 -7.29 -4.06 -31.81
N VAL A 246 -8.56 -4.31 -31.46
CA VAL A 246 -9.07 -5.67 -31.22
C VAL A 246 -9.07 -6.51 -32.51
N ASP A 247 -9.38 -5.92 -33.67
CA ASP A 247 -9.42 -6.64 -34.95
C ASP A 247 -8.00 -7.03 -35.42
N GLU A 248 -7.05 -6.10 -35.26
CA GLU A 248 -5.64 -6.36 -35.50
C GLU A 248 -5.10 -7.45 -34.57
N PHE A 249 -5.40 -7.35 -33.28
CA PHE A 249 -4.98 -8.32 -32.28
C PHE A 249 -5.62 -9.70 -32.53
N TYR A 250 -6.89 -9.76 -32.93
CA TYR A 250 -7.56 -11.01 -33.30
C TYR A 250 -6.83 -11.71 -34.45
N SER A 251 -6.54 -10.99 -35.53
CA SER A 251 -5.83 -11.54 -36.68
C SER A 251 -4.45 -12.08 -36.31
N LEU A 252 -3.69 -11.30 -35.52
CA LEU A 252 -2.39 -11.72 -34.99
C LEU A 252 -2.53 -13.00 -34.15
N LEU A 253 -3.46 -13.04 -33.20
CA LEU A 253 -3.63 -14.16 -32.28
C LEU A 253 -4.02 -15.44 -33.03
N PHE A 254 -4.91 -15.33 -34.01
CA PHE A 254 -5.37 -16.45 -34.83
C PHE A 254 -4.24 -17.05 -35.67
N ASP A 255 -3.43 -16.21 -36.33
CA ASP A 255 -2.26 -16.64 -37.09
C ASP A 255 -1.23 -17.34 -36.21
N ARG A 256 -0.99 -16.81 -35.00
CA ARG A 256 -0.07 -17.42 -34.03
C ARG A 256 -0.59 -18.77 -33.51
N TRP A 257 -1.89 -18.92 -33.28
CA TRP A 257 -2.47 -20.24 -32.95
C TRP A 257 -2.34 -21.22 -34.12
N GLU A 258 -2.66 -20.79 -35.35
CA GLU A 258 -2.58 -21.66 -36.52
C GLU A 258 -1.15 -22.18 -36.76
N GLY A 259 -0.14 -21.34 -36.52
CA GLY A 259 1.27 -21.71 -36.59
C GLY A 259 1.68 -22.79 -35.59
N GLN A 260 0.99 -22.90 -34.44
CA GLN A 260 1.31 -23.85 -33.37
C GLN A 260 0.52 -25.17 -33.46
N LEU A 261 -0.46 -25.28 -34.37
CA LEU A 261 -1.17 -26.53 -34.61
C LEU A 261 -0.33 -27.49 -35.46
N LEU A 262 -0.26 -28.76 -35.01
CA LEU A 262 0.59 -29.78 -35.64
C LEU A 262 -0.05 -30.39 -36.89
N ARG A 263 -1.35 -30.64 -36.88
CA ARG A 263 -2.04 -31.34 -37.96
C ARG A 263 -2.67 -30.34 -38.94
N PRO A 264 -2.58 -30.56 -40.26
CA PRO A 264 -3.24 -29.70 -41.25
C PRO A 264 -4.78 -29.76 -41.16
N GLU A 265 -5.33 -30.83 -40.61
CA GLU A 265 -6.77 -30.94 -40.30
C GLU A 265 -7.17 -29.93 -39.22
N ASP A 266 -6.44 -29.90 -38.10
CA ASP A 266 -6.70 -28.95 -37.01
C ASP A 266 -6.63 -27.49 -37.50
N LYS A 267 -5.70 -27.18 -38.41
CA LYS A 267 -5.60 -25.84 -39.02
C LYS A 267 -6.83 -25.48 -39.86
N ARG A 268 -7.36 -26.44 -40.63
CA ARG A 268 -8.61 -26.24 -41.41
C ARG A 268 -9.81 -26.06 -40.48
N THR A 269 -9.89 -26.83 -39.40
CA THR A 269 -10.95 -26.70 -38.39
C THR A 269 -10.89 -25.35 -37.67
N LEU A 270 -9.70 -24.88 -37.30
CA LEU A 270 -9.52 -23.55 -36.71
C LEU A 270 -10.07 -22.46 -37.64
N ARG A 271 -9.72 -22.52 -38.93
CA ARG A 271 -10.21 -21.57 -39.94
C ARG A 271 -11.71 -21.66 -40.18
N SER A 272 -12.33 -22.84 -40.10
CA SER A 272 -13.76 -22.98 -40.37
C SER A 272 -14.68 -22.34 -39.32
N PHE A 273 -14.16 -22.03 -38.12
CA PHE A 273 -14.99 -21.42 -37.07
C PHE A 273 -15.47 -20.01 -37.43
N TYR A 274 -14.58 -19.20 -38.01
CA TYR A 274 -14.80 -17.77 -38.28
C TYR A 274 -14.36 -17.34 -39.69
N GLY A 275 -13.67 -18.21 -40.43
CA GLY A 275 -13.17 -17.92 -41.77
C GLY A 275 -14.23 -18.18 -42.84
N GLY A 276 -14.47 -17.17 -43.69
CA GLY A 276 -15.35 -17.26 -44.84
C GLY A 276 -14.69 -16.74 -46.12
N GLN A 277 -15.46 -16.69 -47.21
CA GLN A 277 -15.04 -16.15 -48.50
C GLN A 277 -15.98 -15.05 -49.01
N LEU A 278 -15.39 -13.94 -49.46
CA LEU A 278 -16.02 -12.88 -50.23
C LEU A 278 -15.72 -13.07 -51.71
N VAL A 279 -16.64 -12.65 -52.57
CA VAL A 279 -16.41 -12.46 -54.00
C VAL A 279 -16.40 -10.97 -54.30
N GLN A 280 -15.23 -10.42 -54.62
CA GLN A 280 -15.16 -9.10 -55.23
C GLN A 280 -15.54 -9.21 -56.70
N GLN A 281 -16.64 -8.58 -57.08
CA GLN A 281 -17.11 -8.52 -58.45
C GLN A 281 -16.95 -7.10 -59.00
N VAL A 282 -16.26 -6.99 -60.14
CA VAL A 282 -16.24 -5.76 -60.95
C VAL A 282 -17.10 -6.02 -62.18
N LYS A 283 -18.30 -5.44 -62.19
CA LYS A 283 -19.28 -5.55 -63.27
C LYS A 283 -19.24 -4.28 -64.11
N SER A 284 -18.83 -4.40 -65.37
CA SER A 284 -18.90 -3.28 -66.32
C SER A 284 -20.35 -2.89 -66.60
N LYS A 285 -20.64 -1.60 -66.73
CA LYS A 285 -21.94 -1.10 -67.20
C LYS A 285 -22.02 -1.06 -68.74
N GLU A 286 -20.88 -1.14 -69.41
CA GLU A 286 -20.74 -0.95 -70.86
C GLU A 286 -20.49 -2.26 -71.62
N CYS A 287 -20.14 -3.35 -70.92
CA CYS A 287 -19.93 -4.67 -71.51
C CYS A 287 -20.33 -5.79 -70.54
N GLU A 288 -20.55 -7.01 -71.05
CA GLU A 288 -21.00 -8.17 -70.24
C GLU A 288 -19.89 -8.81 -69.39
N HIS A 289 -18.65 -8.29 -69.45
CA HIS A 289 -17.53 -8.86 -68.70
C HIS A 289 -17.67 -8.59 -67.18
N ILE A 290 -17.64 -9.66 -66.40
CA ILE A 290 -17.60 -9.64 -64.94
C ILE A 290 -16.25 -10.21 -64.51
N SER A 291 -15.48 -9.42 -63.77
CA SER A 291 -14.25 -9.90 -63.13
C SER A 291 -14.57 -10.30 -61.70
N GLU A 292 -14.24 -11.54 -61.33
CA GLU A 292 -14.46 -12.07 -59.99
C GLU A 292 -13.15 -12.42 -59.31
N ARG A 293 -13.00 -12.04 -58.05
CA ARG A 293 -11.86 -12.42 -57.20
C ARG A 293 -12.36 -12.91 -55.86
N LEU A 294 -11.91 -14.09 -55.45
CA LEU A 294 -12.18 -14.63 -54.12
C LEU A 294 -11.21 -14.02 -53.11
N GLU A 295 -11.74 -13.51 -52.00
CA GLU A 295 -10.97 -12.96 -50.90
C GLU A 295 -11.42 -13.59 -49.58
N PRO A 296 -10.51 -14.21 -48.79
CA PRO A 296 -10.88 -14.74 -47.49
C PRO A 296 -11.16 -13.61 -46.50
N PHE A 297 -12.09 -13.83 -45.58
CA PHE A 297 -12.36 -12.91 -44.47
C PHE A 297 -12.46 -13.66 -43.15
N SER A 298 -12.08 -12.98 -42.07
CA SER A 298 -12.29 -13.45 -40.68
C SER A 298 -13.28 -12.58 -39.91
N ALA A 299 -13.46 -11.33 -40.35
CA ALA A 299 -14.48 -10.40 -39.90
C ALA A 299 -14.97 -9.57 -41.10
N ILE A 300 -16.27 -9.28 -41.13
CA ILE A 300 -16.87 -8.41 -42.16
C ILE A 300 -16.81 -6.98 -41.64
N GLN A 301 -16.12 -6.11 -42.37
CA GLN A 301 -15.95 -4.72 -41.97
C GLN A 301 -17.16 -3.89 -42.43
N CYS A 302 -17.88 -3.32 -41.46
CA CYS A 302 -19.10 -2.54 -41.69
C CYS A 302 -18.82 -1.05 -41.57
N ASP A 303 -19.13 -0.30 -42.64
CA ASP A 303 -19.07 1.15 -42.63
C ASP A 303 -20.27 1.72 -41.86
N ILE A 304 -19.98 2.62 -40.91
CA ILE A 304 -20.99 3.24 -40.03
C ILE A 304 -21.32 4.69 -40.45
N LYS A 305 -20.42 5.34 -41.18
CA LYS A 305 -20.53 6.76 -41.49
C LYS A 305 -21.66 6.97 -42.49
N GLY A 306 -22.73 7.64 -42.06
CA GLY A 306 -23.92 7.84 -42.88
C GLY A 306 -24.82 6.59 -43.02
N LYS A 307 -24.65 5.60 -42.14
CA LYS A 307 -25.49 4.39 -42.06
C LYS A 307 -26.06 4.27 -40.64
N GLY A 308 -27.36 4.13 -40.51
CA GLY A 308 -28.03 4.05 -39.21
C GLY A 308 -28.13 2.63 -38.65
N THR A 309 -28.04 1.61 -39.51
CA THR A 309 -28.22 0.21 -39.11
C THR A 309 -27.20 -0.75 -39.76
N LEU A 310 -27.07 -1.95 -39.18
CA LEU A 310 -26.22 -3.02 -39.71
C LEU A 310 -26.65 -3.47 -41.11
N GLU A 311 -27.95 -3.59 -41.33
CA GLU A 311 -28.54 -3.98 -42.61
C GLU A 311 -28.23 -2.96 -43.72
N GLU A 312 -28.29 -1.67 -43.41
CA GLU A 312 -27.91 -0.60 -44.35
C GLU A 312 -26.42 -0.65 -44.72
N SER A 313 -25.56 -1.04 -43.77
CA SER A 313 -24.13 -1.20 -44.00
C SER A 313 -23.84 -2.42 -44.89
N LEU A 314 -24.50 -3.55 -44.64
CA LEU A 314 -24.38 -4.76 -45.48
C LEU A 314 -24.97 -4.55 -46.87
N GLN A 315 -26.07 -3.80 -47.00
CA GLN A 315 -26.62 -3.46 -48.31
C GLN A 315 -25.63 -2.61 -49.12
N ALA A 316 -24.97 -1.63 -48.49
CA ALA A 316 -23.93 -0.85 -49.15
C ALA A 316 -22.74 -1.72 -49.62
N TYR A 317 -22.42 -2.77 -48.87
CA TYR A 317 -21.37 -3.73 -49.21
C TYR A 317 -21.63 -4.46 -50.54
N VAL A 318 -22.88 -4.86 -50.78
CA VAL A 318 -23.30 -5.59 -52.00
C VAL A 318 -23.74 -4.69 -53.15
N ASP A 319 -24.22 -3.47 -52.87
CA ASP A 319 -24.52 -2.46 -53.90
C ASP A 319 -23.22 -2.00 -54.59
N GLY A 320 -22.14 -1.89 -53.81
CA GLY A 320 -20.81 -1.57 -54.29
C GLY A 320 -20.62 -0.11 -54.67
N GLU A 321 -19.40 0.23 -55.07
CA GLU A 321 -19.00 1.58 -55.47
C GLU A 321 -18.99 1.72 -57.00
N ILE A 322 -19.47 2.85 -57.50
CA ILE A 322 -19.42 3.19 -58.92
C ILE A 322 -18.03 3.75 -59.24
N MET A 323 -17.31 3.07 -60.11
CA MET A 323 -15.99 3.49 -60.60
C MET A 323 -16.15 4.35 -61.85
N GLU A 324 -16.21 5.68 -61.66
CA GLU A 324 -16.38 6.68 -62.71
C GLU A 324 -15.30 7.77 -62.66
N GLY A 325 -15.30 8.67 -63.65
CA GLY A 325 -14.30 9.76 -63.73
C GLY A 325 -12.88 9.26 -63.99
N ASP A 326 -11.94 9.65 -63.13
CA ASP A 326 -10.53 9.25 -63.19
C ASP A 326 -10.28 7.82 -62.66
N ASN A 327 -11.27 7.23 -61.97
CA ASN A 327 -11.17 5.88 -61.37
C ASN A 327 -11.78 4.76 -62.24
N ARG A 328 -11.96 4.98 -63.55
CA ARG A 328 -12.58 3.99 -64.46
C ARG A 328 -11.82 2.65 -64.50
N TYR A 329 -12.56 1.55 -64.63
CA TYR A 329 -11.99 0.20 -64.69
C TYR A 329 -11.35 -0.08 -66.05
N LYS A 330 -10.10 -0.54 -66.10
CA LYS A 330 -9.52 -1.08 -67.33
C LYS A 330 -9.96 -2.54 -67.49
N CYS A 331 -10.96 -2.77 -68.34
CA CYS A 331 -11.48 -4.12 -68.58
C CYS A 331 -10.49 -4.95 -69.42
N SER A 332 -10.14 -6.14 -68.95
CA SER A 332 -9.19 -7.05 -69.62
C SER A 332 -9.72 -7.63 -70.94
N THR A 333 -11.04 -7.72 -71.09
CA THR A 333 -11.69 -8.29 -72.30
C THR A 333 -11.82 -7.26 -73.43
N CYS A 334 -12.07 -5.98 -73.12
CA CYS A 334 -12.21 -4.94 -74.13
C CYS A 334 -11.00 -3.98 -74.21
N ASP A 335 -10.03 -4.09 -73.29
CA ASP A 335 -8.80 -3.27 -73.17
C ASP A 335 -9.05 -1.74 -73.18
N HIS A 336 -10.22 -1.31 -72.71
CA HIS A 336 -10.62 0.10 -72.59
C HIS A 336 -11.09 0.41 -71.15
N HIS A 337 -11.02 1.69 -70.78
CA HIS A 337 -11.50 2.18 -69.48
C HIS A 337 -13.02 2.36 -69.50
N VAL A 338 -13.73 1.47 -68.79
CA VAL A 338 -15.19 1.43 -68.72
C VAL A 338 -15.68 1.87 -67.35
N VAL A 339 -16.89 2.43 -67.30
CA VAL A 339 -17.59 2.64 -66.03
C VAL A 339 -18.02 1.26 -65.50
N ALA A 340 -17.62 0.94 -64.27
CA ALA A 340 -17.92 -0.34 -63.65
C ALA A 340 -18.44 -0.15 -62.22
N VAL A 341 -19.15 -1.15 -61.72
CA VAL A 341 -19.53 -1.24 -60.31
C VAL A 341 -18.64 -2.28 -59.65
N LYS A 342 -17.91 -1.88 -58.61
CA LYS A 342 -17.12 -2.77 -57.76
C LYS A 342 -17.92 -3.09 -56.51
N ARG A 343 -18.37 -4.34 -56.37
CA ARG A 343 -19.14 -4.82 -55.21
C ARG A 343 -18.48 -6.02 -54.57
N ALA A 344 -18.83 -6.30 -53.32
CA ALA A 344 -18.38 -7.50 -52.61
C ALA A 344 -19.61 -8.30 -52.15
N CYS A 345 -19.64 -9.60 -52.48
CA CYS A 345 -20.75 -10.50 -52.14
C CYS A 345 -20.27 -11.62 -51.22
N LEU A 346 -21.12 -12.10 -50.31
CA LEU A 346 -20.82 -13.24 -49.45
C LEU A 346 -20.89 -14.54 -50.27
N LYS A 347 -19.96 -15.47 -50.06
CA LYS A 347 -20.00 -16.80 -50.68
C LYS A 347 -20.06 -17.89 -49.62
N ASP A 348 -18.92 -18.19 -49.01
CA ASP A 348 -18.83 -19.19 -47.95
C ASP A 348 -18.95 -18.45 -46.61
N VAL A 349 -20.11 -18.56 -45.96
CA VAL A 349 -20.37 -17.92 -44.66
C VAL A 349 -20.20 -18.96 -43.54
N PRO A 350 -19.30 -18.75 -42.57
CA PRO A 350 -19.11 -19.67 -41.45
C PRO A 350 -20.30 -19.63 -40.47
N ASP A 351 -20.38 -20.61 -39.58
CA ASP A 351 -21.43 -20.66 -38.56
C ASP A 351 -21.32 -19.55 -37.52
N ASN A 352 -20.11 -19.02 -37.27
CA ASN A 352 -19.89 -17.86 -36.43
C ASN A 352 -19.35 -16.70 -37.28
N VAL A 353 -20.08 -15.58 -37.29
CA VAL A 353 -19.72 -14.40 -38.08
C VAL A 353 -19.37 -13.25 -37.14
N MET A 354 -18.24 -12.59 -37.43
CA MET A 354 -17.83 -11.37 -36.73
C MET A 354 -18.08 -10.16 -37.63
N PHE A 355 -18.74 -9.13 -37.10
CA PHE A 355 -18.84 -7.83 -37.75
C PHE A 355 -17.96 -6.82 -37.01
N HIS A 356 -17.02 -6.22 -37.74
CA HIS A 356 -16.18 -5.14 -37.25
C HIS A 356 -16.80 -3.81 -37.64
N LEU A 357 -17.21 -3.01 -36.65
CA LEU A 357 -17.80 -1.70 -36.90
C LEU A 357 -16.67 -0.67 -37.01
N LYS A 358 -16.49 -0.06 -38.19
CA LYS A 358 -15.40 0.90 -38.45
C LYS A 358 -15.61 2.24 -37.73
N ARG A 359 -15.50 2.22 -36.39
CA ARG A 359 -15.67 3.37 -35.49
C ARG A 359 -14.45 4.26 -35.37
N PHE A 360 -13.33 3.90 -35.98
CA PHE A 360 -12.14 4.74 -36.03
C PHE A 360 -11.94 5.26 -37.44
N ASP A 361 -11.99 6.58 -37.58
CA ASP A 361 -11.75 7.29 -38.84
C ASP A 361 -10.46 8.10 -38.71
N PHE A 362 -9.66 8.15 -39.77
CA PHE A 362 -8.43 8.94 -39.80
C PHE A 362 -8.68 10.21 -40.60
N ASN A 363 -8.70 11.34 -39.89
CA ASN A 363 -8.94 12.61 -40.55
C ASN A 363 -7.64 13.09 -41.23
N LEU A 364 -7.57 12.92 -42.55
CA LEU A 364 -6.41 13.30 -43.36
C LEU A 364 -6.03 14.79 -43.25
N ARG A 365 -6.96 15.67 -42.84
CA ARG A 365 -6.68 17.10 -42.68
C ARG A 365 -6.03 17.42 -41.34
N THR A 366 -6.48 16.79 -40.25
CA THR A 366 -5.93 17.04 -38.91
C THR A 366 -4.83 16.06 -38.54
N LEU A 367 -4.60 15.03 -39.35
CA LEU A 367 -3.67 13.91 -39.09
C LEU A 367 -3.93 13.21 -37.75
N GLN A 368 -5.17 13.28 -37.25
CA GLN A 368 -5.60 12.70 -35.99
C GLN A 368 -6.62 11.59 -36.23
N ARG A 369 -6.56 10.54 -35.40
CA ARG A 369 -7.57 9.50 -35.34
C ARG A 369 -8.77 10.01 -34.54
N SER A 370 -9.97 9.83 -35.07
CA SER A 370 -11.22 10.21 -34.41
C SER A 370 -12.14 9.02 -34.26
N LYS A 371 -12.83 8.93 -33.12
CA LYS A 371 -13.85 7.91 -32.89
C LYS A 371 -15.21 8.44 -33.33
N ILE A 372 -15.94 7.63 -34.10
CA ILE A 372 -17.31 7.90 -34.52
C ILE A 372 -18.26 7.32 -33.46
N ASN A 373 -18.92 8.23 -32.73
CA ASN A 373 -19.88 7.88 -31.68
C ASN A 373 -21.34 7.93 -32.17
N ASP A 374 -21.56 8.04 -33.48
CA ASP A 374 -22.88 8.04 -34.10
C ASP A 374 -23.73 6.84 -33.65
N HIS A 375 -25.05 7.08 -33.56
CA HIS A 375 -26.03 6.05 -33.26
C HIS A 375 -26.07 5.02 -34.39
N PHE A 376 -25.78 3.77 -34.06
CA PHE A 376 -25.81 2.64 -35.00
C PHE A 376 -26.52 1.46 -34.33
N SER A 377 -27.69 1.08 -34.84
CA SER A 377 -28.47 -0.03 -34.31
C SER A 377 -28.18 -1.33 -35.06
N PHE A 378 -28.17 -2.44 -34.34
CA PHE A 378 -28.03 -3.78 -34.91
C PHE A 378 -29.13 -4.71 -34.34
N PRO A 379 -29.72 -5.58 -35.17
CA PRO A 379 -30.84 -6.42 -34.76
C PRO A 379 -30.37 -7.63 -33.95
N ARG A 380 -31.27 -8.22 -33.15
CA ARG A 380 -30.97 -9.49 -32.46
C ARG A 380 -30.84 -10.67 -33.42
N THR A 381 -31.53 -10.62 -34.56
CA THR A 381 -31.53 -11.65 -35.60
C THR A 381 -31.32 -10.99 -36.95
N ILE A 382 -30.47 -11.58 -37.79
CA ILE A 382 -30.17 -11.07 -39.13
C ILE A 382 -30.18 -12.21 -40.15
N ASP A 383 -30.81 -11.99 -41.30
CA ASP A 383 -30.72 -12.90 -42.45
C ASP A 383 -29.57 -12.47 -43.35
N LEU A 384 -28.59 -13.35 -43.55
CA LEU A 384 -27.42 -13.05 -44.39
C LEU A 384 -27.60 -13.47 -45.85
N ARG A 385 -28.65 -14.25 -46.16
CA ARG A 385 -28.91 -14.74 -47.51
C ARG A 385 -29.04 -13.62 -48.56
N PRO A 386 -29.70 -12.46 -48.30
CA PRO A 386 -29.80 -11.37 -49.27
C PRO A 386 -28.44 -10.86 -49.78
N TYR A 387 -27.37 -11.06 -49.00
CA TYR A 387 -26.04 -10.57 -49.30
C TYR A 387 -25.13 -11.64 -49.96
N THR A 388 -25.66 -12.84 -50.22
CA THR A 388 -24.92 -13.95 -50.83
C THR A 388 -24.91 -13.87 -52.36
N ILE A 389 -23.85 -14.37 -52.99
CA ILE A 389 -23.71 -14.40 -54.45
C ILE A 389 -24.80 -15.24 -55.13
N GLU A 390 -25.23 -16.33 -54.50
CA GLU A 390 -26.27 -17.22 -55.03
C GLU A 390 -27.60 -16.47 -55.16
N HIS A 391 -28.00 -15.76 -54.10
CA HIS A 391 -29.23 -14.96 -54.12
C HIS A 391 -29.15 -13.78 -55.10
N LEU A 392 -28.00 -13.07 -55.15
CA LEU A 392 -27.81 -11.91 -56.02
C LEU A 392 -27.73 -12.28 -57.52
N SER A 393 -27.35 -13.51 -57.86
CA SER A 393 -27.35 -14.03 -59.24
C SER A 393 -28.71 -14.63 -59.64
N GLU A 394 -29.52 -15.10 -58.69
CA GLU A 394 -30.85 -15.70 -58.91
C GLU A 394 -32.00 -14.78 -58.47
N ALA A 395 -31.94 -13.50 -58.82
CA ALA A 395 -32.95 -12.50 -58.47
C ALA A 395 -34.33 -12.82 -59.10
N GLY A 396 -35.11 -13.70 -58.44
CA GLY A 396 -36.46 -14.09 -58.87
C GLY A 396 -37.02 -15.42 -58.32
N SER A 397 -36.28 -16.18 -57.51
CA SER A 397 -36.79 -17.43 -56.89
C SER A 397 -37.14 -17.22 -55.40
N ASP A 398 -38.39 -16.85 -55.10
CA ASP A 398 -38.94 -16.67 -53.73
C ASP A 398 -39.07 -18.00 -52.92
N VAL A 399 -38.34 -19.07 -53.26
CA VAL A 399 -38.62 -20.44 -52.79
C VAL A 399 -37.53 -21.05 -51.89
N ALA A 400 -36.36 -20.44 -51.74
CA ALA A 400 -35.31 -21.03 -50.87
C ALA A 400 -35.43 -20.60 -49.39
N GLU A 401 -34.78 -21.35 -48.50
CA GLU A 401 -34.81 -21.17 -47.03
C GLU A 401 -34.02 -19.93 -46.57
N GLU A 402 -34.47 -19.25 -45.52
CA GLU A 402 -33.77 -18.11 -44.89
C GLU A 402 -32.48 -18.57 -44.19
N ASP A 403 -31.41 -17.75 -44.24
CA ASP A 403 -30.16 -18.07 -43.55
C ASP A 403 -29.95 -17.15 -42.34
N VAL A 404 -30.66 -17.48 -41.25
CA VAL A 404 -30.82 -16.63 -40.07
C VAL A 404 -29.67 -16.83 -39.06
N PHE A 405 -29.13 -15.70 -38.59
CA PHE A 405 -28.10 -15.61 -37.56
C PHE A 405 -28.62 -14.85 -36.33
N GLU A 406 -28.25 -15.31 -35.13
CA GLU A 406 -28.58 -14.65 -33.87
C GLU A 406 -27.37 -13.94 -33.26
N LEU A 407 -27.61 -12.77 -32.65
CA LEU A 407 -26.60 -12.03 -31.90
C LEU A 407 -26.26 -12.78 -30.60
N VAL A 408 -24.97 -13.04 -30.42
CA VAL A 408 -24.44 -13.88 -29.32
C VAL A 408 -23.36 -13.17 -28.51
N GLY A 409 -22.79 -12.08 -29.02
CA GLY A 409 -21.79 -11.30 -28.31
C GLY A 409 -21.65 -9.87 -28.84
N ILE A 410 -21.39 -8.93 -27.94
CA ILE A 410 -21.14 -7.52 -28.24
C ILE A 410 -19.87 -7.13 -27.49
N LEU A 411 -18.84 -6.70 -28.22
CA LEU A 411 -17.62 -6.14 -27.65
C LEU A 411 -17.71 -4.63 -27.72
N VAL A 412 -17.62 -3.97 -26.57
CA VAL A 412 -17.82 -2.53 -26.41
C VAL A 412 -16.49 -1.84 -26.16
N HIS A 413 -16.32 -0.67 -26.74
CA HIS A 413 -15.19 0.21 -26.52
C HIS A 413 -15.65 1.54 -25.92
N SER A 414 -15.13 1.89 -24.75
CA SER A 414 -15.38 3.15 -24.04
C SER A 414 -14.14 4.03 -24.06
N GLY A 415 -14.25 5.29 -24.51
CA GLY A 415 -13.11 6.21 -24.60
C GLY A 415 -12.92 6.80 -26.00
N THR A 416 -11.73 7.35 -26.25
CA THR A 416 -11.33 8.01 -27.51
C THR A 416 -10.62 7.02 -28.45
N ALA A 417 -10.26 7.45 -29.66
CA ALA A 417 -9.54 6.57 -30.61
C ALA A 417 -8.09 6.24 -30.18
N GLU A 418 -7.52 6.95 -29.21
CA GLU A 418 -6.14 6.77 -28.74
C GLU A 418 -6.06 6.12 -27.35
N SER A 419 -7.11 6.25 -26.55
CA SER A 419 -7.18 5.68 -25.21
C SER A 419 -8.62 5.31 -24.85
N GLY A 420 -8.80 4.07 -24.45
CA GLY A 420 -10.09 3.59 -23.97
C GLY A 420 -10.02 2.31 -23.15
N HIS A 421 -11.19 1.74 -22.93
CA HIS A 421 -11.42 0.51 -22.18
C HIS A 421 -12.36 -0.40 -22.95
N TYR A 422 -12.00 -1.68 -23.03
CA TYR A 422 -12.78 -2.71 -23.71
C TYR A 422 -13.43 -3.65 -22.70
N TYR A 423 -14.68 -4.03 -22.95
CA TYR A 423 -15.42 -5.04 -22.21
C TYR A 423 -16.42 -5.74 -23.13
N SER A 424 -17.04 -6.84 -22.67
CA SER A 424 -17.91 -7.67 -23.51
C SER A 424 -19.23 -8.07 -22.85
N TYR A 425 -20.32 -7.97 -23.60
CA TYR A 425 -21.61 -8.61 -23.29
C TYR A 425 -21.73 -9.89 -24.11
N ILE A 426 -22.07 -11.01 -23.48
CA ILE A 426 -22.09 -12.32 -24.14
C ILE A 426 -23.32 -13.11 -23.73
N LYS A 427 -24.02 -13.68 -24.71
CA LYS A 427 -25.16 -14.58 -24.51
C LYS A 427 -24.63 -15.94 -24.03
N GLU A 428 -25.19 -16.44 -22.93
CA GLU A 428 -24.90 -17.79 -22.45
C GLU A 428 -25.47 -18.82 -23.43
N ARG A 429 -24.60 -19.68 -23.96
CA ARG A 429 -24.94 -20.66 -24.99
C ARG A 429 -24.16 -21.97 -24.79
N PRO A 430 -24.81 -23.14 -24.95
CA PRO A 430 -26.25 -23.33 -25.00
C PRO A 430 -26.90 -23.05 -23.62
N SER A 431 -28.12 -22.52 -23.60
CA SER A 431 -28.88 -22.28 -22.35
C SER A 431 -30.13 -23.15 -22.27
N ALA A 432 -30.38 -23.72 -21.10
CA ALA A 432 -31.57 -24.51 -20.79
C ALA A 432 -32.81 -23.64 -20.53
N ALA A 433 -32.62 -22.35 -20.21
CA ALA A 433 -33.72 -21.44 -19.96
C ALA A 433 -34.41 -21.01 -21.26
N ASP A 434 -35.71 -20.70 -21.18
CA ASP A 434 -36.46 -20.10 -22.29
C ASP A 434 -36.09 -18.62 -22.50
N ASN A 435 -35.50 -17.97 -21.49
CA ASN A 435 -35.05 -16.59 -21.55
C ASN A 435 -33.56 -16.51 -21.93
N ASP A 436 -33.23 -15.50 -22.76
CA ASP A 436 -31.85 -15.16 -23.10
C ASP A 436 -31.07 -14.70 -21.86
N SER A 437 -30.18 -15.54 -21.34
CA SER A 437 -29.24 -15.18 -20.26
C SER A 437 -28.02 -14.49 -20.86
N TRP A 438 -27.76 -13.25 -20.45
CA TRP A 438 -26.59 -12.48 -20.90
C TRP A 438 -25.68 -12.13 -19.72
N ILE A 439 -24.39 -12.07 -20.01
CA ILE A 439 -23.34 -11.86 -19.01
C ILE A 439 -22.42 -10.75 -19.50
N GLU A 440 -22.09 -9.84 -18.60
CA GLU A 440 -21.07 -8.81 -18.77
C GLU A 440 -19.74 -9.32 -18.24
N PHE A 441 -18.73 -9.31 -19.10
CA PHE A 441 -17.33 -9.56 -18.78
C PHE A 441 -16.58 -8.23 -18.84
N ASN A 442 -16.22 -7.70 -17.68
CA ASN A 442 -15.45 -6.47 -17.54
C ASN A 442 -14.20 -6.78 -16.70
N ASP A 443 -13.15 -7.25 -17.38
CA ASP A 443 -11.91 -7.75 -16.78
C ASP A 443 -12.19 -8.75 -15.65
N ASP A 444 -11.88 -8.39 -14.40
CA ASP A 444 -11.99 -9.24 -13.23
C ASP A 444 -13.41 -9.28 -12.63
N VAL A 445 -14.34 -8.47 -13.15
CA VAL A 445 -15.76 -8.44 -12.76
C VAL A 445 -16.58 -9.18 -13.81
N VAL A 446 -17.41 -10.11 -13.35
CA VAL A 446 -18.41 -10.78 -14.19
C VAL A 446 -19.78 -10.66 -13.55
N THR A 447 -20.75 -10.15 -14.29
CA THR A 447 -22.09 -9.80 -13.79
C THR A 447 -23.17 -10.24 -14.78
N PRO A 448 -24.37 -10.63 -14.32
CA PRO A 448 -25.52 -10.76 -15.20
C PRO A 448 -25.86 -9.43 -15.86
N TRP A 449 -26.26 -9.45 -17.13
CA TRP A 449 -26.65 -8.25 -17.89
C TRP A 449 -28.05 -8.41 -18.47
N ASP A 450 -28.84 -7.33 -18.42
CA ASP A 450 -30.19 -7.32 -19.00
C ASP A 450 -30.13 -6.87 -20.47
N PRO A 451 -30.51 -7.73 -21.43
CA PRO A 451 -30.53 -7.38 -22.84
C PRO A 451 -31.57 -6.32 -23.23
N SER A 452 -32.45 -5.89 -22.31
CA SER A 452 -33.29 -4.70 -22.50
C SER A 452 -32.48 -3.39 -22.58
N LEU A 453 -31.29 -3.37 -21.94
CA LEU A 453 -30.39 -2.21 -21.88
C LEU A 453 -29.51 -2.07 -23.13
N MET A 454 -29.59 -3.02 -24.07
CA MET A 454 -28.74 -3.08 -25.28
C MET A 454 -28.67 -1.76 -26.05
N ALA A 455 -29.81 -1.17 -26.38
CA ALA A 455 -29.86 0.08 -27.13
C ALA A 455 -29.20 1.23 -26.35
N GLY A 456 -29.42 1.29 -25.04
CA GLY A 456 -28.82 2.29 -24.15
C GLY A 456 -27.31 2.17 -24.04
N SER A 457 -26.81 0.94 -23.89
CA SER A 457 -25.41 0.64 -23.55
C SER A 457 -24.49 0.41 -24.75
N THR A 458 -25.01 0.21 -25.97
CA THR A 458 -24.17 -0.29 -27.09
C THR A 458 -24.30 0.46 -28.41
N PHE A 459 -25.41 1.16 -28.68
CA PHE A 459 -25.64 1.77 -30.01
C PHE A 459 -24.86 3.07 -30.25
N GLY A 460 -24.41 3.75 -29.19
CA GLY A 460 -23.84 5.10 -29.27
C GLY A 460 -24.92 6.19 -29.31
N GLY A 461 -24.60 7.33 -29.92
CA GLY A 461 -25.46 8.50 -30.04
C GLY A 461 -25.41 9.45 -28.83
N PRO A 462 -26.30 10.45 -28.78
CA PRO A 462 -26.33 11.45 -27.71
C PRO A 462 -26.66 10.82 -26.35
N ASP A 463 -25.93 11.23 -25.31
CA ASP A 463 -26.15 10.82 -23.92
C ASP A 463 -27.41 11.50 -23.37
N SER A 464 -28.36 10.68 -22.89
CA SER A 464 -29.70 11.13 -22.45
C SER A 464 -29.73 11.50 -20.97
N ARG A 465 -28.65 12.08 -20.42
CA ARG A 465 -28.62 12.53 -19.02
C ARG A 465 -29.59 13.69 -18.80
N PRO A 466 -30.21 13.80 -17.61
CA PRO A 466 -31.15 14.87 -17.32
C PRO A 466 -30.53 16.26 -17.51
N VAL A 467 -31.27 17.18 -18.13
CA VAL A 467 -30.81 18.52 -18.52
C VAL A 467 -30.29 19.37 -17.35
N TYR A 468 -30.65 19.02 -16.09
CA TYR A 468 -30.16 19.72 -14.89
C TYR A 468 -28.68 19.40 -14.56
N GLU A 469 -28.11 18.30 -15.09
CA GLU A 469 -26.73 17.87 -14.83
C GLU A 469 -25.72 18.38 -15.88
N THR A 470 -26.19 18.79 -17.07
CA THR A 470 -25.32 19.04 -18.25
C THR A 470 -25.28 20.49 -18.72
N ASN A 471 -25.84 21.45 -17.97
CA ASN A 471 -25.91 22.87 -18.35
C ASN A 471 -26.44 23.11 -19.79
N GLY A 472 -27.27 22.20 -20.32
CA GLY A 472 -27.84 22.29 -21.67
C GLY A 472 -26.94 21.79 -22.82
N ILE A 473 -25.76 21.22 -22.54
CA ILE A 473 -24.84 20.67 -23.57
C ILE A 473 -25.12 19.17 -23.75
N ILE A 474 -25.43 18.75 -24.98
CA ILE A 474 -25.60 17.35 -25.35
C ILE A 474 -24.22 16.77 -25.68
N TYR A 475 -23.78 15.80 -24.89
CA TYR A 475 -22.55 15.03 -25.17
C TYR A 475 -22.92 13.72 -25.84
N ASP A 476 -22.09 13.24 -26.77
CA ASP A 476 -22.22 11.88 -27.28
C ASP A 476 -21.73 10.87 -26.24
N LYS A 477 -22.32 9.68 -26.25
CA LYS A 477 -21.86 8.57 -25.42
C LYS A 477 -20.42 8.22 -25.79
N SER A 478 -19.56 8.14 -24.78
CA SER A 478 -18.16 7.73 -24.94
C SER A 478 -18.00 6.23 -25.18
N TYR A 479 -19.06 5.43 -25.03
CA TYR A 479 -19.08 3.98 -25.18
C TYR A 479 -20.02 3.54 -26.30
N SER A 480 -19.57 2.57 -27.10
CA SER A 480 -20.34 2.01 -28.21
C SER A 480 -19.78 0.65 -28.64
N ALA A 481 -20.63 -0.18 -29.25
CA ALA A 481 -20.23 -1.48 -29.80
C ALA A 481 -19.14 -1.29 -30.86
N TYR A 482 -18.10 -2.10 -30.77
CA TYR A 482 -16.94 -2.10 -31.66
C TYR A 482 -16.91 -3.35 -32.55
N MET A 483 -17.20 -4.52 -31.97
CA MET A 483 -17.36 -5.77 -32.73
C MET A 483 -18.63 -6.50 -32.29
N LEU A 484 -19.32 -7.11 -33.24
CA LEU A 484 -20.52 -7.92 -33.02
C LEU A 484 -20.23 -9.36 -33.40
N PHE A 485 -20.72 -10.30 -32.59
CA PHE A 485 -20.61 -11.73 -32.83
C PHE A 485 -22.00 -12.29 -33.07
N TYR A 486 -22.18 -12.96 -34.21
CA TYR A 486 -23.41 -13.66 -34.60
C TYR A 486 -23.13 -15.15 -34.81
N GLN A 487 -24.13 -16.00 -34.53
CA GLN A 487 -24.04 -17.44 -34.79
C GLN A 487 -25.31 -17.92 -35.53
N ARG A 488 -25.15 -18.86 -36.46
CA ARG A 488 -26.25 -19.43 -37.25
C ARG A 488 -27.31 -20.06 -36.33
N ALA A 489 -28.57 -19.70 -36.52
CA ALA A 489 -29.68 -20.11 -35.65
C ALA A 489 -29.90 -21.63 -35.65
N SER A 490 -29.69 -22.29 -36.79
CA SER A 490 -29.79 -23.75 -36.91
C SER A 490 -28.74 -24.48 -36.05
N THR A 491 -27.50 -23.98 -36.02
CA THR A 491 -26.41 -24.51 -35.19
C THR A 491 -26.70 -24.31 -33.70
N LEU A 492 -27.15 -23.12 -33.29
CA LEU A 492 -27.56 -22.84 -31.91
C LEU A 492 -28.69 -23.76 -31.44
N LYS A 493 -29.69 -23.98 -32.29
CA LYS A 493 -30.81 -24.89 -32.01
C LYS A 493 -30.33 -26.33 -31.82
N ALA A 494 -29.45 -26.80 -32.72
CA ALA A 494 -28.87 -28.15 -32.62
C ALA A 494 -28.03 -28.32 -31.34
N GLU A 495 -27.25 -27.31 -30.93
CA GLU A 495 -26.51 -27.31 -29.66
C GLU A 495 -27.46 -27.38 -28.45
N LYS A 496 -28.54 -26.59 -28.44
CA LYS A 496 -29.55 -26.59 -27.38
C LYS A 496 -30.26 -27.93 -27.28
N GLU A 497 -30.66 -28.52 -28.41
CA GLU A 497 -31.29 -29.84 -28.47
C GLU A 497 -30.34 -30.94 -27.97
N SER A 498 -29.06 -30.90 -28.35
CA SER A 498 -28.02 -31.83 -27.88
C SER A 498 -27.79 -31.72 -26.37
N MET A 499 -27.79 -30.49 -25.83
CA MET A 499 -27.66 -30.22 -24.40
C MET A 499 -28.85 -30.77 -23.62
N MET A 500 -30.08 -30.51 -24.08
CA MET A 500 -31.31 -31.01 -23.46
C MET A 500 -31.38 -32.53 -23.51
N ALA A 501 -31.01 -33.15 -24.64
CA ALA A 501 -30.98 -34.60 -24.79
C ALA A 501 -29.98 -35.27 -23.82
N LYS A 502 -28.86 -34.61 -23.51
CA LYS A 502 -27.83 -35.09 -22.58
C LYS A 502 -28.04 -34.65 -21.12
N GLN A 503 -29.10 -33.87 -20.83
CA GLN A 503 -29.39 -33.32 -19.50
C GLN A 503 -28.20 -32.58 -18.86
N LEU A 504 -27.44 -31.84 -19.66
CA LEU A 504 -26.29 -31.06 -19.18
C LEU A 504 -26.78 -29.78 -18.48
N SER A 505 -26.08 -29.36 -17.43
CA SER A 505 -26.34 -28.09 -16.72
C SER A 505 -25.55 -26.94 -17.33
N THR A 506 -26.08 -25.70 -17.26
CA THR A 506 -25.30 -24.47 -17.47
C THR A 506 -24.54 -24.07 -16.20
N PRO A 507 -23.35 -23.45 -16.32
CA PRO A 507 -22.53 -23.29 -17.54
C PRO A 507 -22.02 -24.62 -18.10
N LEU A 508 -22.02 -24.76 -19.44
CA LEU A 508 -21.55 -25.98 -20.10
C LEU A 508 -20.06 -26.19 -19.81
N ARG A 509 -19.70 -27.40 -19.39
CA ARG A 509 -18.31 -27.83 -19.19
C ARG A 509 -17.85 -28.72 -20.33
N VAL A 510 -16.65 -28.47 -20.83
CA VAL A 510 -16.01 -29.26 -21.88
C VAL A 510 -14.91 -30.13 -21.28
N GLU A 511 -14.66 -31.28 -21.91
CA GLU A 511 -13.53 -32.15 -21.57
C GLU A 511 -12.20 -31.37 -21.64
N MET A 512 -11.30 -31.68 -20.72
CA MET A 512 -10.03 -30.98 -20.57
C MET A 512 -8.91 -31.96 -20.21
N PRO A 513 -7.63 -31.58 -20.43
CA PRO A 513 -6.50 -32.41 -20.03
C PRO A 513 -6.54 -32.78 -18.54
N VAL A 514 -6.41 -34.07 -18.23
CA VAL A 514 -6.57 -34.63 -16.86
C VAL A 514 -5.64 -33.96 -15.85
N LEU A 515 -4.36 -33.78 -16.19
CA LEU A 515 -3.38 -33.14 -15.31
C LEU A 515 -3.75 -31.69 -14.98
N LEU A 516 -4.32 -30.95 -15.93
CA LEU A 516 -4.77 -29.58 -15.71
C LEU A 516 -6.01 -29.57 -14.79
N LYS A 517 -6.95 -30.49 -14.99
CA LYS A 517 -8.13 -30.65 -14.14
C LYS A 517 -7.73 -30.97 -12.69
N GLU A 518 -6.86 -31.96 -12.49
CA GLU A 518 -6.37 -32.35 -11.16
C GLU A 518 -5.67 -31.19 -10.45
N HIS A 519 -4.85 -30.42 -11.19
CA HIS A 519 -4.20 -29.23 -10.66
C HIS A 519 -5.22 -28.18 -10.19
N ILE A 520 -6.23 -27.86 -11.01
CA ILE A 520 -7.27 -26.87 -10.66
C ILE A 520 -8.12 -27.37 -9.49
N VAL A 521 -8.45 -28.67 -9.41
CA VAL A 521 -9.20 -29.24 -8.29
C VAL A 521 -8.43 -29.13 -6.97
N ASN A 522 -7.13 -29.40 -6.99
CA ASN A 522 -6.25 -29.20 -5.83
C ASN A 522 -6.19 -27.73 -5.42
N GLU A 523 -6.05 -26.82 -6.38
CA GLU A 523 -6.01 -25.39 -6.12
C GLU A 523 -7.35 -24.87 -5.57
N ASN A 524 -8.48 -25.29 -6.15
CA ASN A 524 -9.81 -24.97 -5.68
C ASN A 524 -10.06 -25.45 -4.25
N THR A 525 -9.47 -26.59 -3.87
CA THR A 525 -9.53 -27.07 -2.49
C THR A 525 -8.83 -26.11 -1.53
N VAL A 526 -7.68 -25.56 -1.93
CA VAL A 526 -6.95 -24.54 -1.15
C VAL A 526 -7.71 -23.21 -1.13
N ILE A 527 -8.27 -22.78 -2.26
CA ILE A 527 -9.10 -21.56 -2.37
C ILE A 527 -10.33 -21.67 -1.46
N LEU A 528 -11.03 -22.81 -1.49
CA LEU A 528 -12.19 -23.05 -0.66
C LEU A 528 -11.84 -23.08 0.83
N ARG A 529 -10.71 -23.68 1.21
CA ARG A 529 -10.20 -23.58 2.60
C ARG A 529 -9.97 -22.14 3.02
N ARG A 530 -9.27 -21.35 2.18
CA ARG A 530 -9.06 -19.93 2.45
C ARG A 530 -10.39 -19.22 2.63
N HIS A 531 -11.34 -19.44 1.72
CA HIS A 531 -12.68 -18.85 1.84
C HIS A 531 -13.38 -19.20 3.16
N CYS A 532 -13.27 -20.45 3.62
CA CYS A 532 -13.79 -20.91 4.92
C CYS A 532 -13.04 -20.33 6.13
N LEU A 533 -11.74 -20.05 6.02
CA LEU A 533 -10.93 -19.47 7.09
C LEU A 533 -11.32 -18.02 7.40
N PHE A 534 -11.68 -17.25 6.37
CA PHE A 534 -12.11 -15.87 6.49
C PHE A 534 -13.60 -15.73 6.85
N ASP A 535 -14.27 -16.82 7.22
CA ASP A 535 -15.62 -16.77 7.76
C ASP A 535 -15.64 -16.11 9.15
N PRO A 536 -16.55 -15.15 9.43
CA PRO A 536 -16.63 -14.49 10.74
C PRO A 536 -16.84 -15.48 11.90
N GLY A 537 -17.60 -16.55 11.68
CA GLY A 537 -17.83 -17.59 12.69
C GLY A 537 -16.55 -18.35 13.06
N HIS A 538 -15.62 -18.52 12.10
CA HIS A 538 -14.31 -19.14 12.35
C HIS A 538 -13.46 -18.30 13.30
N ALA A 539 -13.42 -16.98 13.09
CA ALA A 539 -12.67 -16.07 13.95
C ALA A 539 -13.17 -16.12 15.41
N ILE A 540 -14.50 -16.13 15.60
CA ILE A 540 -15.12 -16.25 16.92
C ILE A 540 -14.81 -17.61 17.55
N PHE A 541 -14.87 -18.69 16.76
CA PHE A 541 -14.54 -20.04 17.23
C PHE A 541 -13.10 -20.15 17.73
N VAL A 542 -12.13 -19.61 16.98
CA VAL A 542 -10.72 -19.55 17.37
C VAL A 542 -10.52 -18.78 18.67
N GLN A 543 -11.20 -17.64 18.83
CA GLN A 543 -11.16 -16.86 20.08
C GLN A 543 -11.71 -17.63 21.28
N ASN A 544 -12.84 -18.30 21.11
CA ASN A 544 -13.46 -19.11 22.16
C ASN A 544 -12.53 -20.27 22.55
N CYS A 545 -11.90 -20.92 21.57
CA CYS A 545 -10.91 -21.97 21.82
C CYS A 545 -9.70 -21.45 22.61
N PHE A 546 -9.15 -20.30 22.21
CA PHE A 546 -8.04 -19.66 22.93
C PHE A 546 -8.43 -19.31 24.38
N GLY A 547 -9.61 -18.71 24.57
CA GLY A 547 -10.14 -18.37 25.89
C GLY A 547 -10.30 -19.61 26.78
N ARG A 548 -10.87 -20.70 26.25
CA ARG A 548 -11.09 -21.95 26.98
C ARG A 548 -9.79 -22.67 27.34
N ALA A 549 -8.81 -22.69 26.44
CA ALA A 549 -7.50 -23.33 26.67
C ALA A 549 -6.81 -22.80 27.95
N ARG A 550 -7.07 -21.55 28.32
CA ARG A 550 -6.48 -20.91 29.50
C ARG A 550 -7.03 -21.43 30.84
N TYR A 551 -8.24 -22.01 30.84
CA TYR A 551 -8.94 -22.40 32.08
C TYR A 551 -9.26 -23.90 32.19
N ILE A 552 -9.10 -24.67 31.11
CA ILE A 552 -9.47 -26.09 31.11
C ILE A 552 -8.66 -26.90 32.15
N ASP A 553 -7.41 -26.51 32.39
CA ASP A 553 -6.54 -27.16 33.39
C ASP A 553 -6.88 -26.78 34.83
N THR A 554 -7.35 -25.55 35.07
CA THR A 554 -7.79 -25.13 36.40
C THR A 554 -9.03 -25.91 36.85
N THR A 555 -9.96 -26.20 35.93
CA THR A 555 -11.18 -26.97 36.25
C THR A 555 -10.92 -28.46 36.51
N ALA A 556 -9.96 -29.05 35.80
CA ALA A 556 -9.56 -30.44 36.04
C ALA A 556 -8.80 -30.59 37.37
N MET A 557 -7.90 -29.64 37.67
CA MET A 557 -7.17 -29.61 38.94
C MET A 557 -8.08 -29.35 40.14
N GLU A 558 -9.13 -28.53 40.03
CA GLU A 558 -10.10 -28.32 41.12
C GLU A 558 -10.92 -29.58 41.41
N SER A 559 -11.33 -30.33 40.38
CA SER A 559 -12.00 -31.63 40.56
C SER A 559 -11.07 -32.69 41.17
N GLU A 560 -9.81 -32.78 40.71
CA GLU A 560 -8.82 -33.69 41.30
C GLU A 560 -8.44 -33.30 42.73
N LYS A 561 -8.36 -32.00 43.03
CA LYS A 561 -8.07 -31.50 44.37
C LYS A 561 -9.23 -31.78 45.34
N MET A 562 -10.48 -31.58 44.92
CA MET A 562 -11.65 -31.98 45.72
C MET A 562 -11.70 -33.49 45.97
N ALA A 563 -11.29 -34.32 44.98
CA ALA A 563 -11.19 -35.77 45.16
C ALA A 563 -10.04 -36.19 46.10
N ARG A 564 -8.88 -35.52 46.03
CA ARG A 564 -7.72 -35.79 46.91
C ARG A 564 -7.89 -35.24 48.33
N ASP A 565 -8.59 -34.13 48.49
CA ASP A 565 -8.96 -33.56 49.80
C ASP A 565 -9.98 -34.47 50.52
N ALA A 566 -10.77 -35.27 49.78
CA ALA A 566 -11.61 -36.33 50.33
C ALA A 566 -10.82 -37.59 50.76
N GLU A 567 -9.61 -37.81 50.23
CA GLU A 567 -8.74 -38.96 50.53
C GLU A 567 -7.57 -38.64 51.49
N GLY A 568 -7.48 -37.41 52.01
CA GLY A 568 -6.56 -37.06 53.11
C GLY A 568 -5.07 -37.08 52.76
N ALA A 569 -4.69 -36.97 51.48
CA ALA A 569 -3.29 -36.98 51.05
C ALA A 569 -2.79 -35.57 50.63
N ALA A 570 -2.05 -34.92 51.53
CA ALA A 570 -1.36 -33.65 51.27
C ALA A 570 -0.07 -33.88 50.45
N ALA A 571 -0.20 -34.14 49.14
CA ALA A 571 0.93 -34.13 48.21
C ALA A 571 1.00 -32.78 47.47
N ARG A 572 2.21 -32.19 47.36
CA ARG A 572 2.49 -31.00 46.54
C ARG A 572 2.01 -31.26 45.11
N VAL A 573 1.03 -30.47 44.64
CA VAL A 573 0.54 -30.51 43.26
C VAL A 573 1.68 -30.09 42.33
N PRO A 574 2.09 -30.91 41.34
CA PRO A 574 3.08 -30.49 40.35
C PRO A 574 2.56 -29.27 39.58
N PRO A 575 3.43 -28.37 39.11
CA PRO A 575 3.01 -27.20 38.36
C PRO A 575 2.17 -27.64 37.14
N PRO A 576 1.07 -26.93 36.81
CA PRO A 576 0.21 -27.30 35.69
C PRO A 576 1.01 -27.36 34.38
N ASN A 577 0.74 -28.41 33.60
CA ASN A 577 1.29 -28.57 32.27
C ASN A 577 0.74 -27.46 31.35
N HIS A 578 1.62 -26.66 30.71
CA HIS A 578 1.25 -25.50 29.88
C HIS A 578 1.20 -25.80 28.38
N ASP A 579 1.33 -27.08 27.97
CA ASP A 579 1.39 -27.49 26.57
C ASP A 579 0.18 -27.02 25.76
N LEU A 580 -1.01 -27.08 26.36
CA LEU A 580 -2.26 -26.70 25.69
C LEU A 580 -2.34 -25.18 25.46
N GLN A 581 -1.88 -24.39 26.43
CA GLN A 581 -1.83 -22.93 26.35
C GLN A 581 -0.76 -22.48 25.35
N ASN A 582 0.37 -23.18 25.26
CA ASN A 582 1.39 -22.97 24.24
C ASN A 582 0.81 -23.22 22.84
N LEU A 583 0.18 -24.37 22.63
CA LEU A 583 -0.48 -24.70 21.37
C LEU A 583 -1.59 -23.72 21.02
N ALA A 584 -2.38 -23.27 22.01
CA ALA A 584 -3.41 -22.27 21.80
C ALA A 584 -2.81 -20.91 21.42
N MET A 585 -1.69 -20.50 22.03
CA MET A 585 -0.98 -19.26 21.66
C MET A 585 -0.46 -19.33 20.23
N GLU A 586 0.20 -20.43 19.86
CA GLU A 586 0.70 -20.66 18.50
C GLU A 586 -0.42 -20.62 17.46
N MET A 587 -1.53 -21.30 17.74
CA MET A 587 -2.74 -21.31 16.90
C MET A 587 -3.33 -19.91 16.77
N MET A 588 -3.44 -19.16 17.88
CA MET A 588 -3.97 -17.81 17.91
C MET A 588 -3.11 -16.82 17.10
N LEU A 589 -1.78 -16.90 17.24
CA LEU A 589 -0.83 -16.04 16.51
C LEU A 589 -0.78 -16.39 15.01
N SER A 590 -0.85 -17.68 14.66
CA SER A 590 -0.92 -18.12 13.26
C SER A 590 -2.17 -17.58 12.56
N HIS A 591 -3.33 -17.60 13.24
CA HIS A 591 -4.56 -16.98 12.73
C HIS A 591 -4.49 -15.45 12.71
N LEU A 592 -3.82 -14.83 13.69
CA LEU A 592 -3.62 -13.38 13.71
C LEU A 592 -2.87 -12.91 12.46
N ASP A 593 -1.74 -13.53 12.13
CA ASP A 593 -0.94 -13.20 10.94
C ASP A 593 -1.67 -13.54 9.63
N GLN A 594 -2.13 -14.78 9.49
CA GLN A 594 -2.59 -15.27 8.18
C GLN A 594 -4.03 -14.89 7.84
N VAL A 595 -4.87 -14.58 8.84
CA VAL A 595 -6.29 -14.30 8.62
C VAL A 595 -6.65 -12.93 9.15
N ILE A 596 -6.57 -12.71 10.46
CA ILE A 596 -7.19 -11.56 11.13
C ILE A 596 -6.56 -10.22 10.74
N ALA A 597 -5.23 -10.16 10.66
CA ALA A 597 -4.50 -8.96 10.26
C ALA A 597 -4.61 -8.64 8.76
N ARG A 598 -5.25 -9.52 7.98
CA ARG A 598 -5.37 -9.41 6.52
C ARG A 598 -6.80 -9.22 6.06
N THR A 599 -7.79 -9.56 6.88
CA THR A 599 -9.20 -9.27 6.62
C THR A 599 -9.43 -7.78 6.43
N LYS A 600 -10.27 -7.42 5.45
CA LYS A 600 -10.74 -6.05 5.24
C LYS A 600 -11.22 -5.41 6.55
N ASP A 601 -10.82 -4.17 6.79
CA ASP A 601 -11.14 -3.35 7.97
C ASP A 601 -10.66 -3.91 9.32
N THR A 602 -9.98 -5.06 9.35
CA THR A 602 -9.43 -5.70 10.56
C THR A 602 -10.45 -5.88 11.70
N GLN A 603 -11.72 -6.15 11.39
CA GLN A 603 -12.85 -6.16 12.34
C GLN A 603 -12.58 -6.92 13.66
N PHE A 604 -11.94 -8.09 13.60
CA PHE A 604 -11.67 -8.94 14.78
C PHE A 604 -10.31 -8.68 15.44
N PHE A 605 -9.50 -7.77 14.90
CA PHE A 605 -8.15 -7.54 15.41
C PHE A 605 -8.12 -7.06 16.86
N GLY A 606 -9.05 -6.16 17.24
CA GLY A 606 -9.14 -5.65 18.61
C GLY A 606 -9.38 -6.74 19.65
N THR A 607 -10.25 -7.71 19.35
CA THR A 607 -10.56 -8.83 20.26
C THR A 607 -9.41 -9.84 20.33
N PHE A 608 -8.75 -10.14 19.20
CA PHE A 608 -7.54 -10.99 19.19
C PHE A 608 -6.39 -10.37 19.98
N SER A 609 -6.03 -9.12 19.66
CA SER A 609 -4.92 -8.41 20.30
C SER A 609 -5.11 -8.26 21.81
N ASN A 610 -6.33 -7.93 22.28
CA ASN A 610 -6.63 -7.83 23.70
C ASN A 610 -6.51 -9.19 24.42
N ALA A 611 -6.96 -10.28 23.81
CA ALA A 611 -6.84 -11.62 24.37
C ALA A 611 -5.38 -12.05 24.53
N ILE A 612 -4.54 -11.80 23.50
CA ILE A 612 -3.10 -12.08 23.54
C ILE A 612 -2.41 -11.21 24.61
N ARG A 613 -2.69 -9.90 24.62
CA ARG A 613 -2.14 -8.96 25.62
C ARG A 613 -2.48 -9.39 27.05
N ALA A 614 -3.72 -9.80 27.30
CA ALA A 614 -4.14 -10.32 28.60
C ALA A 614 -3.38 -11.61 28.98
N ALA A 615 -3.19 -12.53 28.03
CA ALA A 615 -2.47 -13.79 28.27
C ALA A 615 -0.99 -13.54 28.64
N VAL A 616 -0.29 -12.69 27.88
CA VAL A 616 1.13 -12.32 28.14
C VAL A 616 1.28 -11.62 29.48
N THR A 617 0.38 -10.67 29.79
CA THR A 617 0.46 -9.90 31.04
C THR A 617 0.24 -10.79 32.27
N GLN A 618 -0.68 -11.74 32.19
CA GLN A 618 -1.09 -12.60 33.31
C GLN A 618 -0.18 -13.83 33.49
N CYS A 619 0.41 -14.37 32.42
CA CYS A 619 1.18 -15.62 32.47
C CYS A 619 2.58 -15.48 31.82
N PRO A 620 3.68 -15.73 32.56
CA PRO A 620 5.03 -15.64 31.99
C PRO A 620 5.34 -16.75 30.97
N ARG A 621 4.72 -17.93 31.07
CA ARG A 621 4.86 -18.99 30.05
C ARG A 621 4.14 -18.65 28.75
N CYS A 622 3.04 -17.89 28.80
CA CYS A 622 2.41 -17.33 27.60
C CYS A 622 3.28 -16.26 26.93
N ALA A 623 4.03 -15.47 27.73
CA ALA A 623 5.01 -14.52 27.20
C ALA A 623 6.13 -15.26 26.45
N LEU A 624 6.65 -16.35 27.03
CA LEU A 624 7.63 -17.23 26.39
C LEU A 624 7.08 -17.85 25.09
N ALA A 625 5.87 -18.42 25.11
CA ALA A 625 5.26 -19.01 23.92
C ALA A 625 5.04 -18.00 22.77
N LEU A 626 4.76 -16.73 23.10
CA LEU A 626 4.68 -15.67 22.09
C LEU A 626 6.06 -15.32 21.51
N TYR A 627 7.09 -15.26 22.36
CA TYR A 627 8.46 -15.08 21.92
C TYR A 627 8.91 -16.23 21.01
N ASP A 628 8.75 -17.48 21.45
CA ASP A 628 9.14 -18.69 20.70
C ASP A 628 8.46 -18.73 19.32
N TYR A 629 7.20 -18.26 19.22
CA TYR A 629 6.49 -18.16 17.96
C TYR A 629 7.18 -17.19 16.97
N PHE A 630 7.54 -15.99 17.41
CA PHE A 630 8.17 -15.00 16.53
C PHE A 630 9.61 -15.34 16.21
N ASP A 631 10.33 -15.91 17.17
CA ASP A 631 11.70 -16.39 17.03
C ASP A 631 11.80 -17.50 15.97
N ALA A 632 10.88 -18.48 16.01
CA ALA A 632 10.81 -19.51 14.98
C ALA A 632 10.29 -19.01 13.61
N ARG A 633 9.62 -17.85 13.55
CA ARG A 633 8.88 -17.36 12.36
C ARG A 633 9.11 -15.88 12.09
N HIS A 634 10.36 -15.52 11.81
CA HIS A 634 10.75 -14.14 11.49
C HIS A 634 9.91 -13.50 10.36
N ALA A 635 9.51 -14.27 9.35
CA ALA A 635 8.66 -13.76 8.27
C ALA A 635 7.25 -13.38 8.73
N SER A 636 6.68 -14.08 9.72
CA SER A 636 5.40 -13.75 10.35
C SER A 636 5.50 -12.44 11.14
N TYR A 637 6.59 -12.28 11.92
CA TYR A 637 6.85 -11.03 12.64
C TYR A 637 7.03 -9.85 11.68
N ARG A 638 7.77 -10.04 10.59
CA ARG A 638 7.93 -9.06 9.51
C ARG A 638 6.60 -8.72 8.83
N ALA A 639 5.75 -9.72 8.59
CA ALA A 639 4.44 -9.52 7.97
C ALA A 639 3.57 -8.58 8.82
N LEU A 640 3.58 -8.76 10.14
CA LEU A 640 2.83 -7.94 11.08
C LEU A 640 3.45 -6.55 11.32
N LEU A 641 4.76 -6.46 11.56
CA LEU A 641 5.42 -5.20 11.95
C LEU A 641 5.82 -4.30 10.77
N GLN A 642 6.25 -4.84 9.63
CA GLN A 642 6.78 -4.04 8.52
C GLN A 642 5.88 -4.02 7.28
N ARG A 643 5.28 -5.16 6.90
CA ARG A 643 4.51 -5.28 5.65
C ARG A 643 3.06 -4.86 5.78
N ASN A 644 2.48 -4.91 6.99
CA ASN A 644 1.06 -4.63 7.18
C ASN A 644 0.73 -3.14 6.90
N PRO A 645 -0.26 -2.84 6.04
CA PRO A 645 -0.63 -1.45 5.73
C PRO A 645 -1.22 -0.71 6.94
N GLU A 646 -1.85 -1.43 7.87
CA GLU A 646 -2.59 -0.89 9.01
C GLU A 646 -1.65 -0.53 10.17
N GLN A 647 -1.72 0.71 10.64
CA GLN A 647 -0.80 1.22 11.67
C GLN A 647 -0.98 0.54 13.03
N HIS A 648 -2.23 0.32 13.47
CA HIS A 648 -2.52 -0.31 14.76
C HIS A 648 -2.03 -1.76 14.83
N VAL A 649 -1.99 -2.47 13.70
CA VAL A 649 -1.42 -3.82 13.62
C VAL A 649 0.09 -3.80 13.83
N ARG A 650 0.79 -2.90 13.13
CA ARG A 650 2.24 -2.72 13.30
C ARG A 650 2.58 -2.32 14.74
N ALA A 651 1.85 -1.35 15.30
CA ALA A 651 2.07 -0.89 16.66
C ALA A 651 1.90 -2.01 17.70
N PHE A 652 0.85 -2.83 17.56
CA PHE A 652 0.64 -3.99 18.43
C PHE A 652 1.77 -5.01 18.36
N ALA A 653 2.27 -5.33 17.15
CA ALA A 653 3.34 -6.32 16.97
C ALA A 653 4.64 -5.90 17.69
N GLY A 654 4.97 -4.61 17.64
CA GLY A 654 6.08 -4.04 18.40
C GLY A 654 5.83 -4.07 19.91
N GLU A 655 4.68 -3.54 20.34
CA GLU A 655 4.29 -3.46 21.76
C GLU A 655 4.27 -4.83 22.45
N ILE A 656 3.68 -5.85 21.83
CA ILE A 656 3.45 -7.15 22.47
C ILE A 656 4.75 -7.93 22.66
N LEU A 657 5.71 -7.81 21.72
CA LEU A 657 7.02 -8.43 21.85
C LEU A 657 7.77 -7.85 23.05
N ILE A 658 7.79 -6.52 23.19
CA ILE A 658 8.46 -5.85 24.32
C ILE A 658 7.79 -6.21 25.64
N ARG A 659 6.47 -6.23 25.71
CA ARG A 659 5.76 -6.68 26.92
C ARG A 659 6.09 -8.12 27.30
N ALA A 660 6.25 -9.00 26.31
CA ALA A 660 6.68 -10.37 26.56
C ALA A 660 8.11 -10.40 27.09
N ALA A 661 9.03 -9.62 26.51
CA ALA A 661 10.40 -9.46 26.99
C ALA A 661 10.45 -8.94 28.44
N GLU A 662 9.73 -7.87 28.78
CA GLU A 662 9.60 -7.33 30.14
C GLU A 662 9.14 -8.41 31.13
N LYS A 663 8.11 -9.18 30.76
CA LYS A 663 7.55 -10.23 31.60
C LYS A 663 8.54 -11.38 31.81
N MET A 664 9.27 -11.76 30.76
CA MET A 664 10.30 -12.80 30.83
C MET A 664 11.50 -12.34 31.66
N ALA A 665 11.95 -11.10 31.50
CA ALA A 665 13.03 -10.53 32.30
C ALA A 665 12.69 -10.55 33.82
N ASP A 666 11.46 -10.19 34.20
CA ASP A 666 11.01 -10.17 35.60
C ASP A 666 10.73 -11.59 36.17
N LYS A 667 10.10 -12.48 35.40
CA LYS A 667 9.59 -13.77 35.92
C LYS A 667 10.35 -15.02 35.46
N LEU A 668 11.10 -14.94 34.37
CA LEU A 668 11.88 -16.05 33.76
C LEU A 668 13.32 -15.61 33.43
N PRO A 669 14.08 -15.02 34.37
CA PRO A 669 15.38 -14.41 34.07
C PRO A 669 16.41 -15.41 33.50
N ARG A 670 16.33 -16.70 33.84
CA ARG A 670 17.23 -17.74 33.32
C ARG A 670 17.01 -18.11 31.85
N LEU A 671 15.81 -17.85 31.32
CA LEU A 671 15.49 -18.08 29.90
C LEU A 671 15.69 -16.78 29.11
N TYR A 672 15.41 -15.66 29.76
CA TYR A 672 15.70 -14.34 29.21
C TYR A 672 17.21 -14.11 29.04
N GLU A 673 18.01 -14.56 30.01
CA GLU A 673 19.45 -14.42 30.04
C GLU A 673 20.13 -15.79 30.10
N ARG A 674 21.10 -16.04 29.21
CA ARG A 674 22.03 -17.16 29.41
C ARG A 674 22.87 -16.85 30.64
N GLY A 675 22.76 -17.68 31.69
CA GLY A 675 23.62 -17.55 32.87
C GLY A 675 25.09 -17.70 32.46
N GLY A 676 25.85 -16.60 32.44
CA GLY A 676 27.31 -16.67 32.53
C GLY A 676 27.70 -17.39 33.82
N PRO A 677 28.86 -18.08 33.86
CA PRO A 677 29.25 -18.87 35.02
C PRO A 677 29.24 -17.97 36.25
N THR A 678 28.45 -18.36 37.25
CA THR A 678 28.47 -17.74 38.57
C THR A 678 29.92 -17.75 39.06
N THR A 679 30.54 -16.58 39.10
CA THR A 679 31.74 -16.33 39.89
C THR A 679 31.39 -16.60 41.34
N GLY A 680 31.84 -17.74 41.87
CA GLY A 680 31.69 -18.15 43.26
C GLY A 680 31.62 -19.66 43.38
N GLU A 681 32.75 -20.28 43.70
CA GLU A 681 32.92 -21.70 44.06
C GLU A 681 32.94 -22.72 42.91
N ALA A 682 33.93 -22.58 42.02
CA ALA A 682 34.52 -23.74 41.35
C ALA A 682 35.80 -24.12 42.12
N GLU A 683 35.64 -24.91 43.18
CA GLU A 683 36.74 -25.74 43.65
C GLU A 683 37.08 -26.75 42.55
N ALA A 684 38.37 -26.83 42.24
CA ALA A 684 38.95 -27.73 41.27
C ALA A 684 38.53 -29.18 41.53
N ILE A 685 37.86 -29.79 40.56
CA ILE A 685 37.91 -31.22 40.34
C ILE A 685 38.31 -31.41 38.89
N ASP A 686 39.60 -31.61 38.67
CA ASP A 686 40.16 -32.21 37.47
C ASP A 686 39.48 -33.57 37.25
N GLY A 687 38.80 -33.71 36.12
CA GLY A 687 38.21 -34.94 35.67
C GLY A 687 37.93 -34.85 34.18
N GLU A 688 38.72 -35.59 33.39
CA GLU A 688 38.52 -35.82 31.96
C GLU A 688 37.16 -36.46 31.71
N ASP A 689 36.10 -35.66 31.57
CA ASP A 689 34.81 -36.10 31.01
C ASP A 689 34.11 -34.91 30.32
N GLY A 690 34.84 -34.30 29.38
CA GLY A 690 34.35 -33.20 28.55
C GLY A 690 33.54 -33.63 27.33
N MET A 691 33.19 -34.91 27.17
CA MET A 691 32.57 -35.43 25.95
C MET A 691 31.12 -35.93 26.10
N GLU A 692 30.54 -35.90 27.31
CA GLU A 692 29.15 -36.36 27.54
C GLU A 692 28.12 -35.23 27.73
N ARG A 693 28.53 -33.96 27.82
CA ARG A 693 27.58 -32.83 27.92
C ARG A 693 26.96 -32.40 26.59
N ASP A 694 27.58 -32.73 25.46
CA ASP A 694 27.07 -32.36 24.13
C ASP A 694 25.99 -33.31 23.58
N ARG A 695 25.81 -34.50 24.18
CA ARG A 695 24.78 -35.45 23.72
C ARG A 695 23.46 -35.41 24.50
N ALA A 696 23.43 -34.73 25.64
CA ALA A 696 22.20 -34.57 26.42
C ALA A 696 21.35 -33.35 25.98
N ALA A 697 21.92 -32.45 25.17
CA ALA A 697 21.23 -31.25 24.65
C ALA A 697 20.37 -31.54 23.40
N GLU A 698 20.56 -32.67 22.72
CA GLU A 698 19.77 -33.04 21.53
C GLU A 698 18.39 -33.65 21.86
N ALA A 699 18.10 -33.92 23.14
CA ALA A 699 16.89 -34.64 23.55
C ALA A 699 15.73 -33.74 24.04
N ASP A 700 15.97 -32.45 24.27
CA ASP A 700 14.96 -31.50 24.75
C ASP A 700 15.18 -30.18 24.02
N GLY A 701 14.25 -29.76 23.16
CA GLY A 701 14.40 -28.65 22.20
C GLY A 701 14.58 -27.27 22.84
N VAL A 702 15.74 -27.02 23.45
CA VAL A 702 16.15 -25.73 24.02
C VAL A 702 16.71 -24.89 22.87
N ALA A 703 16.18 -23.66 22.71
CA ALA A 703 16.67 -22.68 21.75
C ALA A 703 18.20 -22.52 21.83
N GLU A 704 18.87 -22.43 20.68
CA GLU A 704 20.35 -22.31 20.60
C GLU A 704 20.87 -21.02 21.27
N HIS A 705 20.00 -20.05 21.51
CA HIS A 705 20.28 -18.74 22.09
C HIS A 705 19.26 -18.34 23.17
N SER A 706 19.62 -17.36 24.00
CA SER A 706 18.71 -16.76 25.00
C SER A 706 17.60 -15.92 24.36
N ALA A 707 16.53 -15.62 25.10
CA ALA A 707 15.42 -14.82 24.54
C ALA A 707 15.87 -13.40 24.14
N MET A 708 16.81 -12.82 24.88
CA MET A 708 17.38 -11.51 24.57
C MET A 708 18.18 -11.53 23.25
N GLU A 709 18.97 -12.58 23.00
CA GLU A 709 19.70 -12.77 21.75
C GLU A 709 18.75 -13.03 20.57
N GLY A 710 17.70 -13.84 20.76
CA GLY A 710 16.71 -14.08 19.71
C GLY A 710 15.89 -12.83 19.35
N ILE A 711 15.58 -11.95 20.32
CA ILE A 711 15.02 -10.63 20.01
C ILE A 711 15.95 -9.82 19.11
N MET A 712 17.26 -9.86 19.38
CA MET A 712 18.24 -9.21 18.51
C MET A 712 18.29 -9.83 17.11
N LEU A 713 18.19 -11.16 16.97
CA LEU A 713 18.09 -11.83 15.66
C LEU A 713 16.84 -11.38 14.90
N MET A 714 15.70 -11.26 15.56
CA MET A 714 14.46 -10.73 14.96
C MET A 714 14.63 -9.29 14.48
N LEU A 715 15.17 -8.40 15.32
CA LEU A 715 15.40 -7.00 14.95
C LEU A 715 16.39 -6.89 13.78
N ASN A 716 17.46 -7.68 13.79
CA ASN A 716 18.43 -7.75 12.70
C ASN A 716 17.83 -8.31 11.39
N HIS A 717 16.93 -9.28 11.47
CA HIS A 717 16.19 -9.77 10.30
C HIS A 717 15.34 -8.65 9.68
N LEU A 718 14.61 -7.89 10.51
CA LEU A 718 13.82 -6.74 10.06
C LEU A 718 14.68 -5.62 9.47
N TRP A 719 15.88 -5.40 10.04
CA TRP A 719 16.84 -4.43 9.55
C TRP A 719 17.22 -4.66 8.07
N GLN A 720 17.22 -5.90 7.57
CA GLN A 720 17.54 -6.19 6.15
C GLN A 720 16.57 -5.52 5.15
N PHE A 721 15.38 -5.10 5.62
CA PHE A 721 14.30 -4.58 4.78
C PHE A 721 13.90 -3.12 5.11
N PHE A 722 14.63 -2.44 5.99
CA PHE A 722 14.29 -1.08 6.46
C PHE A 722 14.14 -0.06 5.32
N GLN A 723 14.93 -0.22 4.24
CA GLN A 723 14.94 0.64 3.05
C GLN A 723 13.68 0.52 2.19
N ILE A 724 12.91 -0.57 2.33
CA ILE A 724 11.72 -0.86 1.53
C ILE A 724 10.45 -0.37 2.24
N HIS A 725 10.39 -0.50 3.57
CA HIS A 725 9.17 -0.30 4.36
C HIS A 725 9.20 0.99 5.19
N LEU A 726 9.39 2.15 4.54
CA LEU A 726 9.47 3.47 5.19
C LEU A 726 8.27 3.82 6.09
N ARG A 727 7.06 3.31 5.75
CA ARG A 727 5.84 3.53 6.56
C ARG A 727 5.92 2.91 7.95
N SER A 728 6.73 1.86 8.12
CA SER A 728 6.88 1.12 9.38
C SER A 728 8.02 1.62 10.27
N TRP A 729 8.74 2.66 9.83
CA TRP A 729 9.90 3.19 10.58
C TRP A 729 9.53 3.57 12.02
N ASP A 730 8.41 4.26 12.19
CA ASP A 730 7.99 4.71 13.52
C ASP A 730 7.78 3.53 14.47
N GLU A 731 7.07 2.48 14.03
CA GLU A 731 6.82 1.29 14.87
C GLU A 731 8.07 0.41 15.05
N TYR A 732 8.86 0.18 14.00
CA TYR A 732 10.08 -0.63 14.08
C TYR A 732 11.12 0.02 15.01
N PHE A 733 11.46 1.29 14.79
CA PHE A 733 12.47 1.97 15.61
C PHE A 733 11.97 2.25 17.03
N SER A 734 10.66 2.46 17.22
CA SER A 734 10.09 2.53 18.58
C SER A 734 10.19 1.21 19.31
N THR A 735 10.06 0.07 18.61
CA THR A 735 10.27 -1.26 19.19
C THR A 735 11.72 -1.45 19.62
N VAL A 736 12.68 -1.06 18.78
CA VAL A 736 14.11 -1.08 19.12
C VAL A 736 14.42 -0.18 20.32
N LEU A 737 13.84 1.02 20.37
CA LEU A 737 13.97 1.94 21.51
C LEU A 737 13.37 1.37 22.80
N ALA A 738 12.20 0.73 22.70
CA ALA A 738 11.56 0.10 23.84
C ALA A 738 12.36 -1.10 24.36
N PHE A 739 12.99 -1.89 23.47
CA PHE A 739 13.95 -2.93 23.85
C PHE A 739 15.17 -2.35 24.56
N ALA A 740 15.75 -1.26 24.04
CA ALA A 740 16.88 -0.56 24.67
C ALA A 740 16.53 -0.07 26.09
N LYS A 741 15.28 0.34 26.33
CA LYS A 741 14.81 0.84 27.63
C LYS A 741 14.59 -0.25 28.68
N LEU A 742 14.67 -1.53 28.33
CA LEU A 742 14.54 -2.63 29.29
C LEU A 742 15.71 -2.68 30.27
N GLY A 743 16.92 -2.32 29.82
CA GLY A 743 18.10 -2.36 30.66
C GLY A 743 19.40 -2.08 29.91
N HIS A 744 20.48 -1.94 30.68
CA HIS A 744 21.81 -1.67 30.10
C HIS A 744 22.33 -2.83 29.25
N ARG A 745 21.86 -4.07 29.46
CA ARG A 745 22.33 -5.25 28.72
C ARG A 745 21.82 -5.24 27.30
N GLU A 746 20.56 -4.86 27.12
CA GLU A 746 19.89 -4.66 25.84
C GLU A 746 20.54 -3.51 25.06
N VAL A 747 20.89 -2.41 25.73
CA VAL A 747 21.71 -1.34 25.14
C VAL A 747 23.07 -1.88 24.68
N GLY A 748 23.75 -2.66 25.52
CA GLY A 748 25.04 -3.27 25.19
C GLY A 748 24.98 -4.16 23.93
N LEU A 749 23.92 -4.96 23.78
CA LEU A 749 23.68 -5.77 22.57
C LEU A 749 23.41 -4.92 21.33
N LEU A 750 22.56 -3.90 21.43
CA LEU A 750 22.28 -2.99 20.32
C LEU A 750 23.56 -2.28 19.85
N LEU A 751 24.38 -1.81 20.78
CA LEU A 751 25.65 -1.16 20.48
C LEU A 751 26.71 -2.13 19.96
N ALA A 752 26.68 -3.40 20.36
CA ALA A 752 27.54 -4.44 19.82
C ALA A 752 27.17 -4.83 18.38
N GLU A 753 25.88 -4.70 18.03
CA GLU A 753 25.33 -4.90 16.68
C GLU A 753 25.32 -3.61 15.85
N ASP A 754 26.12 -2.60 16.21
CA ASP A 754 26.32 -1.36 15.45
C ASP A 754 25.05 -0.52 15.20
N TYR A 755 24.02 -0.62 16.06
CA TYR A 755 22.77 0.12 15.85
C TYR A 755 22.99 1.64 15.83
N LEU A 756 23.90 2.18 16.64
CA LEU A 756 24.15 3.62 16.64
C LEU A 756 24.69 4.09 15.29
N ILE A 757 25.78 3.51 14.80
CA ILE A 757 26.36 3.89 13.50
C ILE A 757 25.37 3.64 12.35
N LYS A 758 24.61 2.54 12.41
CA LYS A 758 23.54 2.23 11.45
C LYS A 758 22.51 3.37 11.35
N LEU A 759 22.08 3.93 12.47
CA LEU A 759 21.12 5.04 12.55
C LEU A 759 21.73 6.39 12.15
N LEU A 760 22.96 6.67 12.57
CA LEU A 760 23.69 7.89 12.16
C LEU A 760 23.84 7.94 10.63
N ARG A 761 24.09 6.80 9.98
CA ARG A 761 24.12 6.69 8.51
C ARG A 761 22.77 6.95 7.85
N ILE A 762 21.64 6.66 8.51
CA ILE A 762 20.31 7.04 7.99
C ILE A 762 20.18 8.57 7.95
N VAL A 763 20.55 9.24 9.04
CA VAL A 763 20.46 10.70 9.16
C VAL A 763 21.43 11.41 8.21
N ALA A 764 22.66 10.91 8.10
CA ALA A 764 23.71 11.48 7.26
C ALA A 764 23.65 11.03 5.79
N ALA A 765 22.65 10.25 5.36
CA ALA A 765 22.57 9.77 3.98
C ALA A 765 22.38 10.93 2.99
N ASP A 766 23.27 11.02 2.01
CA ASP A 766 23.25 12.07 0.99
C ASP A 766 23.77 11.55 -0.35
N THR A 767 23.34 12.17 -1.45
CA THR A 767 23.75 11.78 -2.81
C THR A 767 25.22 12.05 -3.10
N ALA A 768 25.88 12.92 -2.33
CA ALA A 768 27.31 13.19 -2.43
C ALA A 768 28.19 12.11 -1.77
N LEU A 769 27.60 11.21 -0.97
CA LEU A 769 28.32 10.14 -0.27
C LEU A 769 28.29 8.83 -1.06
N ASP A 770 29.37 8.05 -0.97
CA ASP A 770 29.36 6.66 -1.42
C ASP A 770 28.60 5.80 -0.40
N LEU A 771 27.31 5.57 -0.69
CA LEU A 771 26.39 4.87 0.20
C LEU A 771 26.31 3.38 -0.13
N PRO A 772 26.30 2.49 0.88
CA PRO A 772 26.03 1.08 0.64
C PRO A 772 24.67 0.87 -0.04
N PRO A 773 24.48 -0.22 -0.82
CA PRO A 773 23.30 -0.38 -1.70
C PRO A 773 21.95 -0.28 -0.99
N ASN A 774 21.85 -0.71 0.27
CA ASN A 774 20.64 -0.60 1.09
C ASN A 774 20.31 0.88 1.43
N TYR A 775 21.31 1.68 1.82
CA TYR A 775 21.14 3.11 2.11
C TYR A 775 20.90 3.95 0.84
N ALA A 776 21.53 3.60 -0.28
CA ALA A 776 21.25 4.25 -1.56
C ALA A 776 19.79 4.02 -2.01
N ARG A 777 19.29 2.79 -1.88
CA ARG A 777 17.87 2.48 -2.14
C ARG A 777 16.94 3.20 -1.17
N MET A 778 17.32 3.28 0.11
CA MET A 778 16.57 4.04 1.11
C MET A 778 16.46 5.51 0.69
N LEU A 779 17.58 6.17 0.41
CA LEU A 779 17.61 7.59 0.05
C LEU A 779 16.75 7.86 -1.19
N ASN A 780 16.85 7.02 -2.23
CA ASN A 780 16.00 7.12 -3.41
C ASN A 780 14.50 7.02 -3.08
N ASN A 781 14.11 6.13 -2.17
CA ASN A 781 12.72 5.99 -1.73
C ASN A 781 12.23 7.17 -0.87
N VAL A 782 13.12 7.76 -0.06
CA VAL A 782 12.85 8.97 0.74
C VAL A 782 12.64 10.16 -0.19
N LEU A 783 13.56 10.39 -1.13
CA LEU A 783 13.52 11.51 -2.08
C LEU A 783 12.26 11.47 -2.96
N ARG A 784 11.81 10.30 -3.39
CA ARG A 784 10.55 10.14 -4.15
C ARG A 784 9.29 10.57 -3.37
N ARG A 785 9.35 10.61 -2.04
CA ARG A 785 8.20 10.86 -1.16
C ARG A 785 8.22 12.23 -0.49
N ILE A 786 9.33 12.96 -0.57
CA ILE A 786 9.57 14.18 0.23
C ILE A 786 8.49 15.25 -0.01
N ASN A 787 8.01 15.38 -1.25
CA ASN A 787 7.00 16.38 -1.64
C ASN A 787 5.55 15.95 -1.40
N THR A 788 5.28 14.67 -1.13
CA THR A 788 3.90 14.15 -0.99
C THR A 788 3.61 13.69 0.43
N ARG A 789 4.45 12.82 0.99
CA ARG A 789 4.30 12.28 2.35
C ARG A 789 5.67 11.84 2.86
N PRO A 790 6.45 12.76 3.45
CA PRO A 790 7.79 12.45 3.95
C PRO A 790 7.73 11.36 5.03
N PRO A 791 8.76 10.49 5.11
CA PRO A 791 8.83 9.48 6.16
C PRO A 791 9.05 10.11 7.53
N SER A 792 8.52 9.46 8.58
CA SER A 792 8.73 9.86 9.97
C SER A 792 10.12 9.44 10.44
N TYR A 793 10.92 10.40 10.88
CA TYR A 793 12.21 10.19 11.55
C TYR A 793 12.07 10.19 13.08
N SER A 794 10.86 10.41 13.62
CA SER A 794 10.65 10.62 15.06
C SER A 794 11.26 9.50 15.92
N ALA A 795 10.91 8.25 15.65
CA ALA A 795 11.46 7.11 16.40
C ALA A 795 12.97 6.87 16.19
N ILE A 796 13.51 7.20 15.01
CA ILE A 796 14.95 7.10 14.72
C ILE A 796 15.73 8.09 15.58
N LEU A 797 15.28 9.35 15.60
CA LEU A 797 15.89 10.40 16.41
C LEU A 797 15.70 10.11 17.91
N SER A 798 14.51 9.61 18.28
CA SER A 798 14.19 8.85 19.50
C SER A 798 15.32 7.98 20.02
N LEU A 799 15.68 7.04 19.16
CA LEU A 799 16.64 5.98 19.45
C LEU A 799 18.07 6.49 19.47
N ILE A 800 18.46 7.38 18.55
CA ILE A 800 19.79 8.00 18.55
C ILE A 800 20.00 8.78 19.85
N ASP A 801 19.03 9.61 20.24
CA ASP A 801 19.06 10.40 21.46
C ASP A 801 19.28 9.52 22.70
N TYR A 802 18.51 8.43 22.79
CA TYR A 802 18.62 7.49 23.89
C TYR A 802 19.97 6.76 23.89
N LEU A 803 20.42 6.20 22.77
CA LEU A 803 21.71 5.49 22.69
C LEU A 803 22.89 6.40 23.00
N LEU A 804 22.90 7.64 22.48
CA LEU A 804 23.93 8.63 22.81
C LEU A 804 23.92 9.01 24.30
N SER A 805 22.77 8.98 24.98
CA SER A 805 22.70 9.23 26.43
C SER A 805 23.39 8.16 27.27
N GLN A 806 23.59 6.96 26.69
CA GLN A 806 24.23 5.83 27.36
C GLN A 806 25.73 5.77 27.11
N LEU A 807 26.29 6.60 26.22
CA LEU A 807 27.72 6.64 25.94
C LEU A 807 28.49 7.56 26.90
N VAL A 808 29.82 7.40 26.96
CA VAL A 808 30.71 8.31 27.69
C VAL A 808 30.54 9.73 27.10
N PRO A 809 30.24 10.75 27.95
CA PRO A 809 29.89 12.08 27.46
C PRO A 809 31.07 12.88 26.90
N VAL A 810 32.31 12.56 27.28
CA VAL A 810 33.53 13.24 26.82
C VAL A 810 34.39 12.26 26.03
N LEU A 811 34.79 12.65 24.82
CA LEU A 811 35.62 11.82 23.95
C LEU A 811 37.09 11.89 24.38
N GLY A 812 37.68 10.73 24.66
CA GLY A 812 39.11 10.52 24.91
C GLY A 812 39.56 9.18 24.29
N PRO A 813 40.83 9.04 23.87
CA PRO A 813 41.33 7.80 23.27
C PRO A 813 41.17 6.57 24.18
N GLU A 814 41.12 6.75 25.49
CA GLU A 814 40.86 5.72 26.50
C GLU A 814 39.41 5.23 26.55
N PHE A 815 38.48 5.94 25.90
CA PHE A 815 37.05 5.61 25.85
C PHE A 815 36.61 5.16 24.44
N ILE A 816 37.56 4.74 23.61
CA ILE A 816 37.31 4.18 22.28
C ILE A 816 37.68 2.70 22.30
N VAL A 817 36.71 1.85 21.93
CA VAL A 817 36.92 0.41 21.71
C VAL A 817 37.09 0.12 20.22
N GLU A 818 37.90 -0.88 19.90
CA GLU A 818 38.15 -1.28 18.51
C GLU A 818 37.02 -2.18 17.99
N GLN A 819 36.54 -3.11 18.80
CA GLN A 819 35.41 -3.98 18.45
C GLN A 819 34.14 -3.58 19.22
N PRO A 820 33.00 -3.37 18.53
CA PRO A 820 31.71 -3.07 19.18
C PRO A 820 31.29 -4.12 20.22
N THR A 821 31.68 -5.38 20.03
CA THR A 821 31.41 -6.52 20.92
C THR A 821 32.07 -6.41 22.29
N GLU A 822 33.11 -5.57 22.45
CA GLU A 822 33.75 -5.29 23.74
C GLU A 822 32.79 -4.61 24.75
N ARG A 823 31.66 -4.08 24.26
CA ARG A 823 30.62 -3.46 25.08
C ARG A 823 29.70 -4.48 25.76
N LEU A 824 29.75 -5.74 25.34
CA LEU A 824 28.90 -6.80 25.89
C LEU A 824 29.23 -7.03 27.37
N GLY A 825 28.18 -7.10 28.20
CA GLY A 825 28.32 -7.30 29.65
C GLY A 825 28.76 -6.07 30.45
N LEU A 826 29.07 -4.94 29.80
CA LEU A 826 29.35 -3.66 30.48
C LEU A 826 28.06 -2.98 30.95
N ARG A 827 28.21 -1.97 31.82
CA ARG A 827 27.13 -1.06 32.24
C ARG A 827 27.44 0.35 31.75
N ALA A 828 26.39 1.13 31.48
CA ALA A 828 26.55 2.52 31.09
C ALA A 828 27.38 3.32 32.12
N PRO A 829 28.24 4.26 31.68
CA PRO A 829 28.40 4.73 30.31
C PRO A 829 29.26 3.79 29.43
N PHE A 830 28.84 3.57 28.18
CA PHE A 830 29.55 2.74 27.21
C PHE A 830 30.60 3.54 26.41
N ALA A 831 31.70 2.87 26.05
CA ALA A 831 32.75 3.43 25.20
C ALA A 831 32.26 3.63 23.75
N TRP A 832 32.83 4.61 23.06
CA TRP A 832 32.60 4.88 21.63
C TRP A 832 33.41 3.90 20.76
N THR A 833 33.06 3.76 19.48
CA THR A 833 33.91 3.07 18.49
C THR A 833 34.54 4.08 17.54
N SER A 834 35.65 3.70 16.92
CA SER A 834 36.32 4.51 15.89
C SER A 834 35.38 4.90 14.73
N GLU A 835 34.46 4.02 14.33
CA GLU A 835 33.47 4.33 13.28
C GLU A 835 32.42 5.35 13.71
N GLU A 836 31.90 5.26 14.93
CA GLU A 836 30.92 6.23 15.45
C GLU A 836 31.55 7.61 15.63
N VAL A 837 32.78 7.67 16.16
CA VAL A 837 33.55 8.92 16.27
C VAL A 837 33.79 9.51 14.89
N HIS A 838 34.18 8.67 13.92
CA HIS A 838 34.34 9.12 12.54
C HIS A 838 33.04 9.71 11.99
N ALA A 839 31.90 9.02 12.12
CA ALA A 839 30.62 9.48 11.58
C ALA A 839 30.15 10.83 12.16
N VAL A 840 30.40 11.09 13.43
CA VAL A 840 30.06 12.37 14.09
C VAL A 840 30.96 13.51 13.62
N HIS A 841 32.25 13.23 13.40
CA HIS A 841 33.25 14.25 13.02
C HIS A 841 33.47 14.40 11.50
N HIS A 842 32.97 13.48 10.69
CA HIS A 842 33.20 13.45 9.26
C HIS A 842 32.52 14.62 8.52
N HIS A 843 33.19 15.14 7.50
CA HIS A 843 32.61 16.05 6.52
C HIS A 843 33.20 15.75 5.13
N PRO A 844 32.37 15.58 4.08
CA PRO A 844 32.83 15.23 2.73
C PRO A 844 33.90 16.20 2.18
N ASP A 845 33.62 17.50 2.29
CA ASP A 845 34.52 18.56 1.79
C ASP A 845 35.63 18.97 2.77
N ARG A 846 35.89 18.17 3.81
CA ARG A 846 36.90 18.44 4.87
C ARG A 846 36.80 19.81 5.55
N HIS A 847 35.62 20.42 5.54
CA HIS A 847 35.37 21.66 6.28
C HIS A 847 35.40 21.42 7.80
N MET A 848 35.65 22.49 8.56
CA MET A 848 35.52 22.53 10.02
C MET A 848 34.06 22.58 10.48
N SER A 849 33.11 22.02 9.71
CA SER A 849 31.69 21.86 10.03
C SER A 849 31.36 20.38 10.31
N SER A 850 30.16 20.10 10.83
CA SER A 850 29.64 18.75 11.07
C SER A 850 28.54 18.44 10.04
N PHE A 851 28.81 17.47 9.17
CA PHE A 851 27.85 17.06 8.15
C PHE A 851 26.61 16.38 8.76
N LEU A 852 26.81 15.57 9.80
CA LEU A 852 25.73 14.93 10.55
C LEU A 852 24.75 15.95 11.13
N VAL A 853 25.26 17.03 11.76
CA VAL A 853 24.41 18.06 12.37
C VAL A 853 23.68 18.88 11.31
N GLU A 854 24.34 19.19 10.19
CA GLU A 854 23.69 19.84 9.04
C GLU A 854 22.45 19.02 8.60
N LYS A 855 22.63 17.73 8.31
CA LYS A 855 21.54 16.86 7.87
C LYS A 855 20.48 16.61 8.95
N LEU A 856 20.89 16.43 10.20
CA LEU A 856 19.99 16.25 11.34
C LEU A 856 19.02 17.43 11.48
N VAL A 857 19.51 18.66 11.38
CA VAL A 857 18.69 19.87 11.50
C VAL A 857 17.80 20.05 10.26
N SER A 858 18.31 19.72 9.06
CA SER A 858 17.53 19.77 7.82
C SER A 858 16.33 18.79 7.77
N ILE A 859 16.32 17.73 8.59
CA ILE A 859 15.16 16.82 8.67
C ILE A 859 13.92 17.53 9.26
N ASP A 860 14.14 18.48 10.18
CA ASP A 860 13.12 19.27 10.89
C ASP A 860 11.93 18.48 11.49
N GLN A 861 12.22 17.29 12.02
CA GLN A 861 11.26 16.46 12.77
C GLN A 861 11.77 16.21 14.19
N ALA A 862 10.87 15.86 15.12
CA ALA A 862 11.18 15.51 16.50
C ALA A 862 12.21 16.46 17.17
N TRP A 863 11.78 17.70 17.40
CA TRP A 863 12.65 18.80 17.81
C TRP A 863 13.35 18.57 19.16
N ILE A 864 12.67 17.91 20.09
CA ILE A 864 13.20 17.60 21.42
C ILE A 864 14.41 16.64 21.32
N PRO A 865 14.28 15.42 20.73
CA PRO A 865 15.43 14.56 20.48
C PRO A 865 16.56 15.25 19.69
N THR A 866 16.22 16.03 18.66
CA THR A 866 17.22 16.75 17.85
C THR A 866 18.05 17.71 18.72
N ASN A 867 17.39 18.52 19.54
CA ASN A 867 18.04 19.46 20.44
C ASN A 867 18.93 18.76 21.47
N ASP A 868 18.47 17.63 22.00
CA ASP A 868 19.21 16.88 23.01
C ASP A 868 20.41 16.14 22.39
N ILE A 869 20.29 15.58 21.18
CA ILE A 869 21.41 15.02 20.41
C ILE A 869 22.48 16.10 20.21
N VAL A 870 22.11 17.30 19.72
CA VAL A 870 23.07 18.39 19.51
C VAL A 870 23.73 18.80 20.82
N ALA A 871 22.97 18.93 21.91
CA ALA A 871 23.53 19.27 23.22
C ALA A 871 24.55 18.22 23.72
N ARG A 872 24.27 16.93 23.51
CA ARG A 872 25.22 15.84 23.82
C ARG A 872 26.48 15.92 22.95
N LEU A 873 26.32 16.15 21.65
CA LEU A 873 27.46 16.31 20.74
C LEU A 873 28.35 17.49 21.11
N VAL A 874 27.78 18.64 21.51
CA VAL A 874 28.55 19.80 22.00
C VAL A 874 29.39 19.42 23.24
N SER A 875 28.85 18.60 24.14
CA SER A 875 29.56 18.19 25.35
C SER A 875 30.71 17.19 25.13
N THR A 876 30.82 16.59 23.94
CA THR A 876 31.85 15.58 23.64
C THR A 876 33.28 16.13 23.63
N GLY A 877 33.47 17.40 23.29
CA GLY A 877 34.78 18.04 23.30
C GLY A 877 34.84 19.34 22.48
N ALA A 878 35.89 20.11 22.69
CA ALA A 878 36.07 21.44 22.07
C ALA A 878 36.07 21.43 20.53
N LEU A 879 36.57 20.35 19.92
CA LEU A 879 36.57 20.19 18.46
C LEU A 879 35.15 20.07 17.91
N MET A 880 34.27 19.33 18.59
CA MET A 880 32.89 19.16 18.15
C MET A 880 32.08 20.45 18.36
N ASP A 881 32.30 21.14 19.48
CA ASP A 881 31.73 22.46 19.75
C ASP A 881 32.04 23.46 18.62
N LEU A 882 33.30 23.55 18.19
CA LEU A 882 33.71 24.40 17.06
C LEU A 882 33.07 23.96 15.72
N ARG A 883 32.92 22.66 15.48
CA ARG A 883 32.27 22.14 14.27
C ARG A 883 30.79 22.49 14.21
N ILE A 884 30.09 22.37 15.32
CA ILE A 884 28.66 22.73 15.41
C ILE A 884 28.48 24.22 15.21
N LEU A 885 29.32 25.06 15.85
CA LEU A 885 29.34 26.51 15.61
C LEU A 885 29.46 26.86 14.13
N ASN A 886 30.45 26.29 13.44
CA ASN A 886 30.67 26.57 12.01
C ASN A 886 29.52 26.07 11.14
N THR A 887 28.87 24.97 11.52
CA THR A 887 27.70 24.43 10.81
C THR A 887 26.51 25.39 10.92
N LEU A 888 26.23 25.89 12.13
CA LEU A 888 25.17 26.88 12.35
C LEU A 888 25.47 28.17 11.60
N ARG A 889 26.72 28.67 11.64
CA ARG A 889 27.11 29.89 10.90
C ARG A 889 26.99 29.73 9.39
N LYS A 890 27.32 28.56 8.85
CA LYS A 890 27.22 28.26 7.41
C LYS A 890 25.78 28.25 6.94
N ASN A 891 24.85 27.71 7.74
CA ASN A 891 23.45 27.52 7.35
C ASN A 891 22.52 28.66 7.81
N ILE A 892 22.98 29.53 8.71
CA ILE A 892 22.28 30.76 9.08
C ILE A 892 22.89 31.92 8.28
N HIS A 893 22.36 32.16 7.07
CA HIS A 893 22.76 33.27 6.19
C HIS A 893 21.56 33.75 5.34
N GLY A 894 21.47 35.04 5.05
CA GLY A 894 20.29 35.59 4.34
C GLY A 894 20.45 35.83 2.83
N ASP A 895 21.40 35.16 2.17
CA ASP A 895 21.58 35.24 0.72
C ASP A 895 20.94 34.02 0.00
N LEU A 896 20.01 34.28 -0.93
CA LEU A 896 19.55 33.45 -2.08
C LEU A 896 19.17 31.96 -1.85
N SER A 897 19.18 31.47 -0.62
CA SER A 897 18.80 30.10 -0.26
C SER A 897 17.28 29.95 -0.24
N THR A 898 16.77 28.89 -0.88
CA THR A 898 15.35 28.49 -0.80
C THR A 898 15.03 27.69 0.48
N GLN A 899 16.01 27.46 1.37
CA GLN A 899 15.81 26.66 2.58
C GLN A 899 15.44 27.55 3.79
N PRO A 900 14.39 27.21 4.56
CA PRO A 900 13.99 27.96 5.75
C PRO A 900 15.04 27.86 6.86
N MET A 901 15.37 29.00 7.47
CA MET A 901 16.39 29.09 8.53
C MET A 901 15.88 28.69 9.93
N ASP A 902 14.56 28.55 10.10
CA ASP A 902 13.88 28.37 11.39
C ASP A 902 14.41 27.19 12.22
N SER A 903 14.66 26.04 11.56
CA SER A 903 15.18 24.84 12.22
C SER A 903 16.59 25.04 12.77
N PHE A 904 17.45 25.75 12.03
CA PHE A 904 18.82 26.09 12.45
C PHE A 904 18.85 27.13 13.55
N LEU A 905 17.97 28.14 13.50
CA LEU A 905 17.83 29.14 14.57
C LEU A 905 17.36 28.50 15.89
N ARG A 906 16.41 27.57 15.81
CA ARG A 906 15.94 26.80 16.98
C ARG A 906 17.08 26.00 17.62
N VAL A 907 17.88 25.31 16.82
CA VAL A 907 19.05 24.56 17.33
C VAL A 907 20.15 25.51 17.84
N ALA A 908 20.32 26.68 17.22
CA ALA A 908 21.23 27.71 17.70
C ALA A 908 20.85 28.18 19.12
N SER A 909 19.56 28.35 19.44
CA SER A 909 19.12 28.67 20.80
C SER A 909 19.58 27.62 21.80
N ARG A 910 19.41 26.33 21.45
CA ARG A 910 19.87 25.23 22.29
C ARG A 910 21.39 25.19 22.45
N TYR A 911 22.12 25.47 21.37
CA TYR A 911 23.58 25.56 21.38
C TYR A 911 24.08 26.64 22.35
N VAL A 912 23.43 27.81 22.38
CA VAL A 912 23.75 28.91 23.30
C VAL A 912 23.58 28.50 24.76
N GLU A 913 22.60 27.66 25.08
CA GLU A 913 22.39 27.16 26.45
C GLU A 913 23.44 26.11 26.86
N CYS A 914 23.87 25.23 25.94
CA CYS A 914 24.66 24.05 26.30
C CYS A 914 26.17 24.19 26.10
N SER A 915 26.65 25.06 25.21
CA SER A 915 28.09 25.27 25.00
C SER A 915 28.77 25.77 26.28
N GLN A 916 30.01 25.37 26.53
CA GLN A 916 30.80 25.84 27.67
C GLN A 916 31.73 27.01 27.29
N SER A 917 31.88 27.29 25.99
CA SER A 917 32.76 28.36 25.48
C SER A 917 31.98 29.67 25.32
N ALA A 918 32.28 30.66 26.17
CA ALA A 918 31.70 32.00 26.05
C ALA A 918 32.09 32.68 24.72
N GLU A 919 33.30 32.43 24.22
CA GLU A 919 33.79 32.98 22.95
C GLU A 919 33.03 32.43 21.74
N HIS A 920 32.76 31.13 21.71
CA HIS A 920 31.99 30.51 20.63
C HIS A 920 30.54 30.99 20.61
N VAL A 921 29.90 31.09 21.78
CA VAL A 921 28.54 31.64 21.92
C VAL A 921 28.51 33.10 21.46
N GLN A 922 29.47 33.92 21.91
CA GLN A 922 29.58 35.32 21.50
C GLN A 922 29.76 35.45 19.98
N THR A 923 30.55 34.58 19.36
CA THR A 923 30.74 34.53 17.91
C THR A 923 29.45 34.18 17.17
N LEU A 924 28.68 33.21 17.67
CA LEU A 924 27.39 32.84 17.08
C LEU A 924 26.37 33.98 17.19
N VAL A 925 26.18 34.56 18.38
CA VAL A 925 25.20 35.63 18.62
C VAL A 925 25.49 36.84 17.74
N ARG A 926 26.77 37.25 17.60
CA ARG A 926 27.16 38.30 16.64
C ARG A 926 26.88 37.93 15.19
N HIS A 927 27.16 36.68 14.80
CA HIS A 927 26.89 36.20 13.44
C HIS A 927 25.40 36.26 13.12
N VAL A 928 24.54 35.70 13.98
CA VAL A 928 23.07 35.76 13.82
C VAL A 928 22.60 37.21 13.76
N GLY A 929 23.11 38.09 14.65
CA GLY A 929 22.77 39.51 14.65
C GLY A 929 23.12 40.22 13.33
N ALA A 930 24.26 39.87 12.73
CA ALA A 930 24.66 40.41 11.43
C ALA A 930 23.77 39.92 10.27
N GLN A 931 23.13 38.76 10.39
CA GLN A 931 22.22 38.22 9.35
C GLN A 931 20.81 38.83 9.40
N ALA A 932 20.45 39.56 10.46
CA ALA A 932 19.15 40.23 10.56
C ALA A 932 18.91 41.25 9.43
N ARG A 933 19.97 41.72 8.77
CA ARG A 933 19.91 42.64 7.62
C ARG A 933 19.33 42.04 6.34
N SER A 934 19.23 40.72 6.27
CA SER A 934 18.93 39.95 5.05
C SER A 934 17.69 39.07 5.21
N LEU A 935 16.80 39.38 6.16
CA LEU A 935 15.55 38.67 6.37
C LEU A 935 14.57 38.94 5.23
N GLN A 936 13.97 37.89 4.66
CA GLN A 936 13.06 38.02 3.51
C GLN A 936 11.68 37.33 3.71
N ASN A 937 11.48 36.49 4.75
CA ASN A 937 10.31 35.57 4.88
C ASN A 937 9.57 35.63 6.25
N THR A 938 9.22 34.49 6.87
CA THR A 938 8.56 34.32 8.20
C THR A 938 9.55 34.21 9.37
N GLU A 939 10.85 34.43 9.10
CA GLU A 939 11.96 34.08 9.99
C GLU A 939 12.10 35.03 11.18
N GLY A 940 11.49 36.21 11.14
CA GLY A 940 11.57 37.24 12.19
C GLY A 940 11.21 36.72 13.58
N ALA A 941 10.18 35.87 13.70
CA ALA A 941 9.78 35.26 14.97
C ALA A 941 10.82 34.27 15.52
N ALA A 942 11.43 33.45 14.64
CA ALA A 942 12.48 32.51 15.02
C ALA A 942 13.76 33.24 15.46
N PHE A 943 14.13 34.33 14.77
CA PHE A 943 15.24 35.21 15.16
C PHE A 943 15.01 35.85 16.54
N LEU A 944 13.81 36.39 16.81
CA LEU A 944 13.49 36.94 18.12
C LEU A 944 13.53 35.88 19.23
N SER A 945 13.02 34.69 18.95
CA SER A 945 13.08 33.56 19.90
C SER A 945 14.52 33.19 20.26
N PHE A 946 15.44 33.22 19.29
CA PHE A 946 16.87 33.03 19.53
C PHE A 946 17.46 34.09 20.48
N PHE A 947 17.27 35.37 20.19
CA PHE A 947 17.80 36.44 21.05
C PHE A 947 17.17 36.43 22.44
N ARG A 948 15.86 36.15 22.54
CA ARG A 948 15.18 35.98 23.82
C ARG A 948 15.79 34.83 24.63
N SER A 949 16.12 33.71 23.99
CA SER A 949 16.79 32.57 24.64
C SER A 949 18.21 32.94 25.08
N ALA A 950 18.96 33.68 24.26
CA ALA A 950 20.31 34.12 24.60
C ALA A 950 20.36 35.13 25.76
N LEU A 951 19.37 36.03 25.85
CA LEU A 951 19.26 37.06 26.89
C LEU A 951 18.78 36.50 28.24
N ARG A 952 17.94 35.45 28.22
CA ARG A 952 17.32 34.84 29.42
C ARG A 952 17.96 33.52 29.84
N SER A 953 19.04 33.09 29.21
CA SER A 953 19.65 31.78 29.50
C SER A 953 20.27 31.73 30.91
N GLU A 954 19.75 30.87 31.79
CA GLU A 954 20.25 30.67 33.16
C GLU A 954 21.19 29.45 33.31
N LYS A 955 21.43 28.70 32.23
CA LYS A 955 22.22 27.46 32.23
C LYS A 955 23.52 27.64 31.42
N PRO A 956 24.64 26.95 31.74
CA PRO A 956 24.84 25.97 32.81
C PRO A 956 25.51 26.51 34.09
N LYS A 957 26.02 27.76 34.09
CA LYS A 957 26.63 28.44 35.25
C LYS A 957 26.26 29.93 35.26
N GLU A 958 26.03 30.49 36.44
CA GLU A 958 25.58 31.88 36.62
C GLU A 958 26.56 32.93 36.06
N GLU A 959 27.87 32.73 36.25
CA GLU A 959 28.90 33.63 35.71
C GLU A 959 28.97 33.59 34.18
N LEU A 960 28.83 32.40 33.58
CA LEU A 960 28.79 32.25 32.12
C LEU A 960 27.50 32.81 31.55
N ALA A 961 26.37 32.64 32.24
CA ALA A 961 25.09 33.22 31.88
C ALA A 961 25.15 34.76 31.90
N ARG A 962 25.75 35.34 32.94
CA ARG A 962 25.98 36.79 33.03
C ARG A 962 26.82 37.30 31.85
N SER A 963 27.97 36.68 31.59
CA SER A 963 28.83 37.03 30.46
C SER A 963 28.12 36.87 29.09
N ARG A 964 27.29 35.84 28.91
CA ARG A 964 26.50 35.65 27.68
C ARG A 964 25.43 36.71 27.53
N ARG A 965 24.75 37.08 28.61
CA ARG A 965 23.73 38.12 28.62
C ARG A 965 24.35 39.46 28.24
N GLU A 966 25.44 39.86 28.89
CA GLU A 966 26.20 41.08 28.55
C GLU A 966 26.58 41.12 27.07
N ASN A 967 27.15 40.02 26.57
CA ASN A 967 27.55 39.90 25.17
C ASN A 967 26.35 39.95 24.21
N SER A 968 25.21 39.41 24.60
CA SER A 968 23.98 39.41 23.78
C SER A 968 23.34 40.80 23.75
N VAL A 969 23.31 41.51 24.88
CA VAL A 969 22.86 42.90 24.97
C VAL A 969 23.67 43.80 24.04
N ALA A 970 24.99 43.64 24.01
CA ALA A 970 25.87 44.40 23.12
C ALA A 970 25.57 44.20 21.61
N THR A 971 24.87 43.12 21.24
CA THR A 971 24.47 42.88 19.83
C THR A 971 23.11 43.47 19.44
N ILE A 972 22.32 43.98 20.40
CA ILE A 972 20.99 44.55 20.15
C ILE A 972 21.01 45.63 19.04
N PRO A 973 21.95 46.59 19.04
CA PRO A 973 22.05 47.59 17.96
C PRO A 973 22.29 47.00 16.56
N MET A 974 22.79 45.76 16.45
CA MET A 974 23.09 45.11 15.17
C MET A 974 21.84 44.57 14.48
N TRP A 975 20.85 44.10 15.24
CA TRP A 975 19.66 43.43 14.69
C TRP A 975 18.36 44.21 14.91
N ALA A 976 18.27 45.04 15.95
CA ALA A 976 17.05 45.77 16.31
C ALA A 976 16.51 46.67 15.18
N PRO A 977 17.33 47.43 14.43
CA PRO A 977 16.81 48.29 13.35
C PRO A 977 16.03 47.51 12.28
N TYR A 978 16.39 46.24 12.04
CA TYR A 978 15.78 45.40 11.01
C TYR A 978 14.50 44.72 11.49
N LEU A 979 14.44 44.28 12.75
CA LEU A 979 13.26 43.64 13.32
C LEU A 979 12.16 44.64 13.73
N LEU A 980 12.53 45.89 14.06
CA LEU A 980 11.59 46.96 14.41
C LEU A 980 10.77 47.47 13.21
N VAL A 981 11.24 47.21 11.99
CA VAL A 981 10.55 47.56 10.74
C VAL A 981 10.13 46.33 9.94
N TYR A 982 10.14 45.15 10.59
CA TYR A 982 9.79 43.90 9.96
C TYR A 982 8.32 43.89 9.49
N PRO A 983 7.96 43.23 8.37
CA PRO A 983 6.59 43.25 7.85
C PRO A 983 5.53 42.73 8.84
N ASP A 984 5.82 41.70 9.64
CA ASP A 984 4.89 41.16 10.65
C ASP A 984 4.80 42.06 11.90
N ALA A 985 3.58 42.53 12.20
CA ALA A 985 3.32 43.42 13.33
C ALA A 985 3.58 42.78 14.70
N ASN A 986 3.38 41.46 14.85
CA ASN A 986 3.66 40.77 16.11
C ASN A 986 5.16 40.73 16.39
N THR A 987 5.97 40.41 15.38
CA THR A 987 7.43 40.46 15.44
C THR A 987 7.93 41.85 15.84
N ARG A 988 7.38 42.93 15.24
CA ARG A 988 7.73 44.31 15.63
C ARG A 988 7.45 44.60 17.10
N ARG A 989 6.24 44.24 17.57
CA ARG A 989 5.81 44.45 18.96
C ARG A 989 6.67 43.66 19.94
N ASP A 990 6.96 42.40 19.63
CA ASP A 990 7.81 41.53 20.45
C ASP A 990 9.25 42.04 20.51
N ALA A 991 9.77 42.62 19.41
CA ALA A 991 11.08 43.26 19.38
C ALA A 991 11.11 44.52 20.26
N GLU A 992 10.10 45.39 20.16
CA GLU A 992 9.97 46.57 21.04
C GLU A 992 9.96 46.17 22.52
N GLN A 993 9.12 45.18 22.88
CA GLN A 993 9.01 44.73 24.26
C GLN A 993 10.32 44.13 24.78
N LEU A 994 11.02 43.34 23.95
CA LEU A 994 12.29 42.74 24.35
C LEU A 994 13.38 43.80 24.61
N ILE A 995 13.43 44.86 23.79
CA ILE A 995 14.37 45.98 23.99
C ILE A 995 14.01 46.77 25.26
N GLU A 996 12.71 47.00 25.50
CA GLU A 996 12.23 47.68 26.71
C GLU A 996 12.61 46.90 27.98
N ASP A 997 12.35 45.59 28.00
CA ASP A 997 12.59 44.73 29.16
C ASP A 997 14.08 44.55 29.47
N GLU A 998 14.94 44.45 28.44
CA GLU A 998 16.35 44.03 28.60
C GLU A 998 17.36 45.19 28.52
N VAL A 999 17.01 46.32 27.91
CA VAL A 999 17.91 47.49 27.75
C VAL A 999 17.41 48.69 28.54
N PHE A 1000 16.22 49.19 28.23
CA PHE A 1000 15.74 50.45 28.82
C PHE A 1000 15.44 50.34 30.32
N ARG A 1001 15.05 49.17 30.81
CA ARG A 1001 14.85 48.92 32.25
C ARG A 1001 16.11 49.07 33.10
N PHE A 1002 17.29 48.85 32.52
CA PHE A 1002 18.59 48.84 33.21
C PHE A 1002 19.47 50.07 32.90
N SER A 1003 19.03 50.92 31.98
CA SER A 1003 19.66 52.21 31.64
C SER A 1003 19.33 53.28 32.70
N SER A 1004 20.15 54.34 32.79
CA SER A 1004 20.04 55.46 33.74
C SER A 1004 18.72 56.27 33.69
N LEU A 1005 17.79 55.87 32.82
CA LEU A 1005 16.45 56.43 32.63
C LEU A 1005 15.43 56.02 33.72
N HIS A 1006 15.79 55.12 34.64
CA HIS A 1006 14.96 54.72 35.79
C HIS A 1006 15.60 55.15 37.12
N GLU A 1007 14.89 55.94 37.94
CA GLU A 1007 15.35 56.39 39.26
C GLU A 1007 15.66 55.18 40.17
N ALA A 1008 16.90 55.08 40.67
CA ALA A 1008 17.23 54.14 41.74
C ALA A 1008 18.15 54.76 42.80
N ALA A 1009 17.87 54.37 44.04
CA ALA A 1009 18.50 54.80 45.27
C ALA A 1009 20.02 54.61 45.29
N GLU A 1010 20.70 55.55 45.96
CA GLU A 1010 22.15 55.62 46.14
C GLU A 1010 22.70 54.37 46.87
N GLY A 1011 23.79 53.76 46.38
CA GLY A 1011 24.53 52.83 47.25
C GLY A 1011 25.70 51.97 46.75
N ASP A 1012 25.85 51.58 45.48
CA ASP A 1012 26.88 50.59 45.09
C ASP A 1012 27.70 50.99 43.83
N GLU A 1013 29.04 50.97 43.94
CA GLU A 1013 30.01 51.29 42.87
C GLU A 1013 30.04 50.24 41.73
N GLU A 1014 29.62 48.98 41.98
CA GLU A 1014 29.49 47.96 40.92
C GLU A 1014 28.26 48.20 40.01
N GLU A 1015 27.19 48.83 40.52
CA GLU A 1015 26.02 49.16 39.71
C GLU A 1015 26.26 50.34 38.75
N THR A 1016 27.24 51.21 39.05
CA THR A 1016 27.56 52.36 38.19
C THR A 1016 28.27 51.96 36.89
N ASP A 1017 29.19 51.00 36.94
CA ASP A 1017 29.92 50.50 35.75
C ASP A 1017 29.00 49.71 34.80
N GLU A 1018 28.01 48.99 35.34
CA GLU A 1018 27.01 48.29 34.51
C GLU A 1018 26.08 49.28 33.81
N ARG A 1019 25.59 50.30 34.51
CA ARG A 1019 24.70 51.34 33.95
C ARG A 1019 25.37 52.12 32.81
N GLU A 1020 26.64 52.49 32.96
CA GLU A 1020 27.39 53.18 31.89
C GLU A 1020 27.51 52.31 30.62
N ARG A 1021 27.63 50.98 30.76
CA ARG A 1021 27.67 50.07 29.60
C ARG A 1021 26.31 49.93 28.93
N PHE A 1022 25.22 49.89 29.68
CA PHE A 1022 23.86 49.88 29.10
C PHE A 1022 23.56 51.19 28.37
N ASP A 1023 23.99 52.32 28.92
CA ASP A 1023 23.82 53.63 28.29
C ASP A 1023 24.61 53.72 26.96
N GLN A 1024 25.82 53.17 26.89
CA GLN A 1024 26.56 53.04 25.62
C GLN A 1024 25.82 52.19 24.58
N VAL A 1025 25.14 51.11 25.00
CA VAL A 1025 24.33 50.27 24.10
C VAL A 1025 23.09 51.02 23.61
N VAL A 1026 22.45 51.82 24.48
CA VAL A 1026 21.30 52.68 24.12
C VAL A 1026 21.72 53.75 23.10
N MET A 1027 22.87 54.40 23.30
CA MET A 1027 23.40 55.38 22.36
C MET A 1027 23.68 54.73 20.99
N GLU A 1028 24.36 53.58 20.97
CA GLU A 1028 24.64 52.89 19.72
C GLU A 1028 23.37 52.37 19.03
N LEU A 1029 22.35 51.92 19.79
CA LEU A 1029 21.04 51.53 19.26
C LEU A 1029 20.35 52.70 18.55
N GLY A 1030 20.28 53.86 19.19
CA GLY A 1030 19.69 55.06 18.60
C GLY A 1030 20.40 55.45 17.29
N ARG A 1031 21.73 55.46 17.30
CA ARG A 1031 22.56 55.77 16.13
C ARG A 1031 22.34 54.77 14.99
N LYS A 1032 22.33 53.46 15.28
CA LYS A 1032 22.12 52.39 14.28
C LYS A 1032 20.73 52.42 13.66
N CYS A 1033 19.68 52.72 14.44
CA CYS A 1033 18.33 52.90 13.93
C CYS A 1033 18.23 54.08 12.96
N LEU A 1034 18.88 55.22 13.26
CA LEU A 1034 18.95 56.36 12.35
C LEU A 1034 19.75 56.04 11.08
N VAL A 1035 20.93 55.44 11.21
CA VAL A 1035 21.75 55.04 10.05
C VAL A 1035 20.98 54.08 9.13
N TYR A 1036 20.25 53.11 9.71
CA TYR A 1036 19.40 52.20 8.95
C TYR A 1036 18.33 52.94 8.14
N LEU A 1037 17.56 53.83 8.78
CA LEU A 1037 16.53 54.63 8.10
C LEU A 1037 17.11 55.48 6.98
N ARG A 1038 18.30 56.06 7.20
CA ARG A 1038 19.02 56.84 6.19
C ARG A 1038 19.42 55.98 4.99
N GLU A 1039 20.05 54.84 5.23
CA GLU A 1039 20.61 54.01 4.15
C GLU A 1039 19.55 53.23 3.38
N MET A 1040 18.56 52.66 4.07
CA MET A 1040 17.58 51.75 3.49
C MET A 1040 16.35 52.45 2.93
N HIS A 1041 15.91 53.55 3.54
CA HIS A 1041 14.70 54.25 3.13
C HIS A 1041 15.00 55.61 2.49
N VAL A 1042 15.80 56.47 3.13
CA VAL A 1042 16.05 57.83 2.62
C VAL A 1042 16.95 57.82 1.36
N ASN A 1043 18.12 57.19 1.42
CA ASN A 1043 19.09 57.16 0.33
C ASN A 1043 18.61 56.33 -0.87
N ARG A 1044 17.98 55.19 -0.61
CA ARG A 1044 17.43 54.29 -1.65
C ARG A 1044 16.02 54.68 -2.11
N ARG A 1045 15.37 55.64 -1.43
CA ARG A 1045 13.99 56.09 -1.66
C ARG A 1045 12.95 54.96 -1.57
N ASN A 1046 13.19 53.98 -0.70
CA ASN A 1046 12.25 52.89 -0.44
C ASN A 1046 11.12 53.37 0.49
N ARG A 1047 9.87 53.06 0.12
CA ARG A 1047 8.69 53.32 0.96
C ARG A 1047 8.75 52.47 2.23
N ILE A 1048 8.18 52.99 3.31
CA ILE A 1048 8.02 52.28 4.59
C ILE A 1048 6.57 52.41 5.05
N GLU A 1049 6.00 51.34 5.58
CA GLU A 1049 4.68 51.36 6.20
C GLU A 1049 4.67 52.29 7.41
N ARG A 1050 3.59 53.05 7.61
CA ARG A 1050 3.45 54.00 8.71
C ARG A 1050 3.68 53.34 10.07
N ASP A 1051 3.11 52.17 10.30
CA ASP A 1051 3.22 51.47 11.60
C ASP A 1051 4.63 50.94 11.85
N ALA A 1052 5.29 50.37 10.84
CA ALA A 1052 6.69 49.96 10.93
C ALA A 1052 7.63 51.15 11.21
N ALA A 1053 7.38 52.31 10.57
CA ALA A 1053 8.12 53.54 10.83
C ALA A 1053 7.90 54.05 12.26
N TRP A 1054 6.69 53.95 12.81
CA TRP A 1054 6.40 54.34 14.19
C TRP A 1054 7.11 53.46 15.23
N SER A 1055 7.20 52.15 14.98
CA SER A 1055 7.91 51.20 15.86
C SER A 1055 9.37 51.60 16.07
N ILE A 1056 10.12 51.83 14.98
CA ILE A 1056 11.54 52.24 15.08
C ILE A 1056 11.71 53.67 15.61
N LEU A 1057 10.81 54.60 15.26
CA LEU A 1057 10.84 55.98 15.78
C LEU A 1057 10.59 56.06 17.28
N ARG A 1058 9.74 55.17 17.84
CA ARG A 1058 9.50 55.09 19.28
C ARG A 1058 10.78 54.73 20.04
N ILE A 1059 11.53 53.74 19.55
CA ILE A 1059 12.82 53.33 20.11
C ILE A 1059 13.85 54.46 20.00
N ILE A 1060 13.95 55.13 18.85
CA ILE A 1060 14.84 56.31 18.67
C ILE A 1060 14.49 57.41 19.67
N GLY A 1061 13.20 57.71 19.86
CA GLY A 1061 12.73 58.69 20.84
C GLY A 1061 13.09 58.33 22.28
N ARG A 1062 13.09 57.04 22.63
CA ARG A 1062 13.52 56.53 23.94
C ARG A 1062 15.04 56.56 24.14
N CYS A 1063 15.83 56.51 23.07
CA CYS A 1063 17.29 56.64 23.15
C CYS A 1063 17.75 58.10 23.34
N GLY A 1064 16.92 59.07 22.93
CA GLY A 1064 17.25 60.50 22.95
C GLY A 1064 17.77 61.07 24.29
N PRO A 1065 17.16 60.78 25.45
CA PRO A 1065 17.58 61.36 26.73
C PRO A 1065 19.00 60.95 27.18
N CYS A 1066 19.55 59.83 26.69
CA CYS A 1066 20.94 59.41 26.98
C CYS A 1066 21.98 60.28 26.26
N PHE A 1067 21.61 61.01 25.20
CA PHE A 1067 22.46 62.00 24.51
C PHE A 1067 22.30 63.42 25.09
N GLU A 1068 21.32 63.64 25.96
CA GLU A 1068 21.05 64.93 26.60
C GLU A 1068 21.61 64.99 28.04
N GLY A 1069 21.86 63.83 28.67
CA GLY A 1069 22.27 63.68 30.07
C GLY A 1069 23.69 63.14 30.28
N GLY A 1070 24.73 63.93 30.02
CA GLY A 1070 26.13 63.60 30.34
C GLY A 1070 26.97 64.83 30.68
N ARG A 1071 27.70 64.77 31.79
CA ARG A 1071 28.47 65.85 32.46
C ARG A 1071 29.51 66.54 31.57
N ASP A 1072 29.58 67.88 31.66
CA ASP A 1072 30.63 68.79 31.16
C ASP A 1072 31.37 68.38 29.87
N GLY A 1073 30.77 68.73 28.74
CA GLY A 1073 31.44 68.81 27.42
C GLY A 1073 30.78 67.91 26.40
N GLY A 1074 29.94 68.50 25.53
CA GLY A 1074 29.25 67.79 24.45
C GLY A 1074 30.21 66.91 23.66
N GLY A 1075 29.97 65.61 23.73
CA GLY A 1075 30.72 64.63 22.98
C GLY A 1075 30.46 64.81 21.50
N ASN A 1076 31.43 64.39 20.67
CA ASN A 1076 31.25 64.37 19.21
C ASN A 1076 30.02 63.53 18.78
N GLU A 1077 29.58 62.60 19.63
CA GLU A 1077 28.47 61.67 19.40
C GLU A 1077 27.07 62.32 19.53
N ASP A 1078 26.88 63.27 20.44
CA ASP A 1078 25.59 63.99 20.62
C ASP A 1078 25.28 64.88 19.40
N VAL A 1079 26.32 65.54 18.88
CA VAL A 1079 26.24 66.37 17.68
C VAL A 1079 25.95 65.52 16.45
N GLU A 1080 26.56 64.33 16.35
CA GLU A 1080 26.33 63.39 15.26
C GLU A 1080 24.91 62.81 15.27
N PHE A 1081 24.39 62.45 16.45
CA PHE A 1081 23.01 61.94 16.61
C PHE A 1081 21.96 62.99 16.22
N ALA A 1082 22.09 64.22 16.71
CA ALA A 1082 21.17 65.32 16.39
C ALA A 1082 21.23 65.69 14.90
N ALA A 1083 22.41 65.66 14.28
CA ALA A 1083 22.59 65.90 12.85
C ALA A 1083 21.93 64.81 11.99
N LEU A 1084 22.12 63.53 12.34
CA LEU A 1084 21.49 62.39 11.67
C LEU A 1084 19.96 62.46 11.78
N GLN A 1085 19.44 62.76 12.96
CA GLN A 1085 17.99 62.90 13.19
C GLN A 1085 17.40 64.03 12.36
N GLY A 1086 18.08 65.19 12.28
CA GLY A 1086 17.67 66.30 11.41
C GLY A 1086 17.70 65.97 9.91
N GLU A 1087 18.67 65.17 9.45
CA GLU A 1087 18.81 64.74 8.05
C GLU A 1087 17.70 63.77 7.61
N ILE A 1088 17.19 62.93 8.51
CA ILE A 1088 16.30 61.80 8.17
C ILE A 1088 14.81 62.14 8.31
N MET A 1089 14.43 62.93 9.30
CA MET A 1089 13.01 63.05 9.71
C MET A 1089 12.10 63.65 8.63
N ASP A 1090 12.55 64.66 7.90
CA ASP A 1090 11.77 65.29 6.82
C ASP A 1090 11.65 64.41 5.56
N PRO A 1091 12.73 63.80 5.04
CA PRO A 1091 12.66 62.82 3.96
C PRO A 1091 11.83 61.58 4.30
N LEU A 1092 11.97 61.04 5.53
CA LEU A 1092 11.26 59.84 5.96
C LEU A 1092 9.75 60.06 6.02
N ARG A 1093 9.26 61.21 6.54
CA ARG A 1093 7.84 61.56 6.54
C ARG A 1093 7.20 61.56 5.16
N ARG A 1094 7.99 61.84 4.11
CA ARG A 1094 7.54 61.81 2.70
C ARG A 1094 7.52 60.41 2.10
N LEU A 1095 8.21 59.46 2.72
CA LEU A 1095 8.33 58.05 2.29
C LEU A 1095 7.42 57.10 3.09
N MET A 1096 6.79 57.58 4.16
CA MET A 1096 5.80 56.84 4.95
C MET A 1096 4.49 56.69 4.16
N VAL A 1097 3.96 55.48 4.08
CA VAL A 1097 2.72 55.15 3.36
C VAL A 1097 1.76 54.46 4.33
N ASP A 1098 0.46 54.78 4.24
CA ASP A 1098 -0.60 54.01 4.90
C ASP A 1098 -0.72 52.64 4.25
N GLU A 1099 -1.18 51.61 4.98
CA GLU A 1099 -1.33 50.24 4.45
C GLU A 1099 -1.82 50.27 3.00
N VAL A 1100 -1.00 49.71 2.11
CA VAL A 1100 -1.47 49.40 0.76
C VAL A 1100 -2.42 48.23 0.98
N GLU A 1101 -3.73 48.46 0.90
CA GLU A 1101 -4.67 47.39 0.56
C GLU A 1101 -4.06 46.71 -0.66
N GLU A 1102 -3.61 45.46 -0.51
CA GLU A 1102 -3.24 44.65 -1.66
C GLU A 1102 -4.49 44.60 -2.55
N ASP A 1103 -4.49 45.42 -3.61
CA ASP A 1103 -5.28 45.16 -4.80
C ASP A 1103 -4.81 43.79 -5.30
N ALA A 1104 -5.41 42.76 -4.72
CA ALA A 1104 -5.49 41.45 -5.32
C ALA A 1104 -6.01 41.68 -6.73
N SER A 1105 -5.13 41.52 -7.71
CA SER A 1105 -5.57 41.33 -9.07
C SER A 1105 -6.56 40.16 -9.05
N ASP A 1106 -7.82 40.46 -9.35
CA ASP A 1106 -8.92 39.53 -9.63
C ASP A 1106 -8.55 38.57 -10.77
N TRP A 1107 -7.68 37.59 -10.51
CA TRP A 1107 -7.34 36.53 -11.45
C TRP A 1107 -7.11 35.17 -10.81
N ASP A 1108 -7.69 34.90 -9.63
CA ASP A 1108 -7.76 33.54 -9.09
C ASP A 1108 -9.04 33.31 -8.24
N GLU A 1109 -10.21 33.57 -8.83
CA GLU A 1109 -11.41 32.81 -8.45
C GLU A 1109 -11.56 31.60 -9.39
N SER A 1110 -10.84 30.53 -9.08
CA SER A 1110 -11.31 29.18 -9.40
C SER A 1110 -10.66 28.12 -8.51
N CYS A 1111 -11.53 27.45 -7.75
CA CYS A 1111 -11.37 26.10 -7.20
C CYS A 1111 -10.51 25.90 -5.94
N ALA A 1112 -11.11 26.16 -4.78
CA ALA A 1112 -10.91 25.33 -3.60
C ALA A 1112 -12.25 25.10 -2.86
N SER A 1113 -13.11 24.27 -3.45
CA SER A 1113 -14.16 23.55 -2.71
C SER A 1113 -13.56 22.22 -2.27
N SER A 1114 -13.20 22.14 -0.98
CA SER A 1114 -12.80 20.90 -0.34
C SER A 1114 -13.98 20.34 0.45
N ASP A 1115 -14.58 19.27 -0.07
CA ASP A 1115 -15.31 18.26 0.69
C ASP A 1115 -14.77 16.86 0.32
N PRO A 1116 -14.88 15.87 1.24
CA PRO A 1116 -13.92 14.78 1.36
C PRO A 1116 -14.20 13.65 0.38
N MET A 1117 -13.15 13.11 -0.25
CA MET A 1117 -13.23 11.91 -1.08
C MET A 1117 -12.39 10.78 -0.51
N ASP A 1118 -13.08 9.66 -0.36
CA ASP A 1118 -12.64 8.36 0.08
C ASP A 1118 -11.41 7.83 -0.66
N ALA A 1119 -10.67 6.99 0.08
CA ALA A 1119 -9.54 6.22 -0.38
C ALA A 1119 -9.90 5.32 -1.57
N ASN A 1120 -9.16 5.45 -2.68
CA ASN A 1120 -8.99 4.36 -3.64
C ASN A 1120 -7.59 4.36 -4.25
N ALA A 1121 -7.12 3.15 -4.54
CA ALA A 1121 -5.71 2.76 -4.59
C ALA A 1121 -4.96 3.08 -5.90
N GLY A 1122 -3.70 3.50 -5.71
CA GLY A 1122 -2.47 3.19 -6.47
C GLY A 1122 -2.50 2.90 -7.99
N ILE A 1123 -1.94 3.83 -8.76
CA ILE A 1123 -1.27 3.60 -10.06
C ILE A 1123 0.16 4.19 -9.95
N PRO A 1124 1.24 3.50 -10.38
CA PRO A 1124 2.58 4.07 -10.40
C PRO A 1124 2.88 4.75 -11.75
N VAL A 1125 3.34 6.00 -11.72
CA VAL A 1125 3.87 6.68 -12.92
C VAL A 1125 5.39 6.68 -12.87
N GLN A 1126 5.99 6.04 -13.87
CA GLN A 1126 7.41 6.12 -14.21
C GLN A 1126 7.62 7.13 -15.35
N THR A 1127 8.59 8.02 -15.12
CA THR A 1127 9.61 8.55 -16.03
C THR A 1127 9.21 9.31 -17.29
N MET A 1128 9.86 10.47 -17.51
CA MET A 1128 10.56 10.73 -18.77
C MET A 1128 11.78 11.63 -18.57
N ASN A 1129 12.89 11.18 -19.16
CA ASN A 1129 14.15 11.87 -19.34
C ASN A 1129 14.13 12.64 -20.67
N GLU A 1130 14.88 13.76 -20.70
CA GLU A 1130 15.73 14.28 -21.80
C GLU A 1130 15.25 14.13 -23.26
N LEU A 1131 15.23 15.25 -24.00
CA LEU A 1131 16.15 15.52 -25.12
C LEU A 1131 15.98 16.94 -25.71
N ASN A 1132 17.10 17.43 -26.24
CA ASN A 1132 17.35 18.72 -26.91
C ASN A 1132 16.54 18.97 -28.19
N ASP A 1133 16.31 20.25 -28.49
CA ASP A 1133 16.81 21.00 -29.67
C ASP A 1133 16.09 22.37 -29.71
N ALA A 1134 16.78 23.49 -29.48
CA ALA A 1134 17.54 24.25 -30.48
C ALA A 1134 16.67 24.84 -31.62
N ASP A 1135 16.70 26.17 -31.66
CA ASP A 1135 16.49 27.07 -32.81
C ASP A 1135 15.08 27.50 -33.27
N LEU A 1136 14.87 28.81 -33.04
CA LEU A 1136 14.49 29.85 -34.02
C LEU A 1136 12.99 30.18 -34.25
N ILE A 1137 12.71 31.43 -33.81
CA ILE A 1137 11.65 32.43 -34.15
C ILE A 1137 10.44 32.46 -33.22
#